data_AF-A0A1A8YWH9-F1
#
_entry.id   AF-A0A1A8YWH9-F1
#
_cell.length_a   1.000
_cell.length_b   1.000
_cell.length_c   1.000
_cell.angle_alpha   90.00
_cell.angle_beta   90.00
_cell.angle_gamma   90.00
#
_symmetry.space_group_name_H-M   'P 1'
#
loop_
_entity.id
_entity.type
_entity.pdbx_description
1 polymer ?
#
loop_
_entity_poly.entity_id
_entity_poly.type
_entity_poly.pdbx_seq_one_letter_code
_entity_poly.pdbx_strand_id
1 'polypeptide(L)'
;MNSSSVNATFNMHASENFQGELEILKKSLVIGENPDFVKERLEKYNDLKEKKKQNAELWVSGESGKKKINIELLDGSIKEGECHVTTPFQIALSISKKLAEEAIVAKVTYVEPVEQELCDIENEEEQHQGQQQEEGAPPSGNGQGRKGKSSILWDMGVPLLGSCQIEFLSMENEEAKKVFWHSSAHILGSSLEKLFGGYLTIGPSLKEGFYYDIFLGNFSITNDHYKKIEEEFNRLVKENVNFEKLICTKEEVMELFKYNPFKLELIKSKIPNNKKTSVYKCGSFIDLCLGPHIKNTGKVKAFKILKNSSAYWLGNKNNDSLQRIYGISFQKKNELNDYLKFLEEAKKRDHRNVGKQLQFFFFEKETSPGSCFWLPHGTKIYNKLIHFVRKEYRLRKYEEVITPNVFSCDLWKTSGHYQNYKDCMFLFNLENKEWGMKPMNCPGHCIMFKQLNVSYRSLPIRLADFGVLHRNEITGSLSGLTRVRRFQQDDSHIFCSYEHIKSEVLNTLNFIFFIYDLFDFKYELYLSTRPQKYIGNIATWDFAENALKDALNSANIKWNLNEGDGAFYGPKIDILLRDSINRMHQCGTIQLDFQLPIRFNLQYKSKDFVAADAGEQNGEERTEERAEKRHTDEHNEHNAQHAQYAQNCTEETPSEVTQCGGTVTEQNESLKKGFERPIIIHRAILGSVERFVAILIEHTAGKLPFWISPRQAIVLPVSDRFNGYANYVYDTLSNNLFDVEVDLSMNTLNKKIREAQLKQFNFILVVGEKEVSTNTVTVRDRDDPNNQQVYSIQEIVSKFKGMLNVNSAKFNQITPFQSGGAAFEAAFEAAFEAAFEAAFEAAFEAAFEAAFEAAFEAAFEVAFEAALWQTVHYACALFHVHLDGTKANGRKIKKGKTIKNYIHVTRTNTAPLHISTATACSM
;
A
#
# COMPACT_ATOMS: atom_id res chain seq x y z
N MET A 1 57.38 34.49 -26.54
CA MET A 1 56.97 33.36 -25.69
C MET A 1 56.50 34.01 -24.39
N ASN A 2 55.21 34.23 -24.14
CA ASN A 2 54.01 33.38 -24.36
C ASN A 2 54.22 32.00 -23.76
N SER A 3 53.37 31.47 -22.89
CA SER A 3 52.13 31.97 -22.20
C SER A 3 51.90 31.03 -20.99
N SER A 4 51.04 31.22 -19.98
CA SER A 4 49.69 31.81 -19.90
C SER A 4 49.26 31.90 -18.42
N SER A 5 48.46 32.91 -18.01
CA SER A 5 47.95 33.00 -16.63
C SER A 5 46.66 33.81 -16.43
N VAL A 6 45.97 34.22 -17.51
CA VAL A 6 44.95 35.30 -17.47
C VAL A 6 43.50 34.80 -17.26
N ASN A 7 43.21 33.52 -17.50
CA ASN A 7 41.82 33.04 -17.67
C ASN A 7 41.06 32.69 -16.37
N ALA A 8 41.63 32.90 -15.18
CA ALA A 8 40.95 32.61 -13.90
C ALA A 8 40.17 33.82 -13.35
N THR A 9 40.81 34.98 -13.28
CA THR A 9 40.28 36.17 -12.58
C THR A 9 39.12 36.86 -13.29
N PHE A 10 38.97 36.67 -14.60
CA PHE A 10 37.96 37.36 -15.41
C PHE A 10 36.52 36.84 -15.19
N ASN A 11 36.36 35.57 -14.77
CA ASN A 11 35.03 34.98 -14.59
C ASN A 11 34.35 35.38 -13.28
N MET A 12 35.09 35.56 -12.17
CA MET A 12 34.48 35.90 -10.88
C MET A 12 33.80 37.28 -10.89
N HIS A 13 34.47 38.31 -11.40
CA HIS A 13 33.89 39.65 -11.51
C HIS A 13 32.68 39.71 -12.46
N ALA A 14 32.63 38.85 -13.49
CA ALA A 14 31.46 38.75 -14.37
C ALA A 14 30.24 38.14 -13.65
N SER A 15 30.43 37.15 -12.77
CA SER A 15 29.34 36.62 -11.95
C SER A 15 28.87 37.58 -10.86
N GLU A 16 29.79 38.25 -10.15
CA GLU A 16 29.46 39.19 -9.07
C GLU A 16 28.64 40.39 -9.59
N ASN A 17 29.04 40.99 -10.71
CA ASN A 17 28.28 42.08 -11.33
C ASN A 17 26.86 41.65 -11.70
N PHE A 18 26.69 40.50 -12.37
CA PHE A 18 25.36 40.04 -12.77
C PHE A 18 24.46 39.74 -11.57
N GLN A 19 24.99 39.16 -10.50
CA GLN A 19 24.19 38.91 -9.31
C GLN A 19 23.79 40.22 -8.61
N GLY A 20 24.63 41.27 -8.68
CA GLY A 20 24.27 42.64 -8.32
C GLY A 20 23.16 43.25 -9.18
N GLU A 21 23.20 43.05 -10.51
CA GLU A 21 22.14 43.49 -11.43
C GLU A 21 20.78 42.84 -11.10
N LEU A 22 20.77 41.53 -10.84
CA LEU A 22 19.55 40.81 -10.44
C LEU A 22 18.97 41.35 -9.13
N GLU A 23 19.83 41.67 -8.16
CA GLU A 23 19.43 42.27 -6.88
C GLU A 23 18.89 43.70 -7.01
N ILE A 24 19.37 44.48 -7.98
CA ILE A 24 18.80 45.79 -8.33
C ILE A 24 17.40 45.61 -8.93
N LEU A 25 17.22 44.67 -9.86
CA LEU A 25 15.91 44.37 -10.45
C LEU A 25 14.87 43.98 -9.39
N LYS A 26 15.20 43.06 -8.47
CA LYS A 26 14.32 42.68 -7.35
C LYS A 26 13.90 43.88 -6.50
N LYS A 27 14.83 44.81 -6.22
CA LYS A 27 14.58 46.04 -5.42
C LYS A 27 13.80 47.11 -6.18
N SER A 28 13.77 47.04 -7.52
CA SER A 28 12.98 47.93 -8.38
C SER A 28 11.53 47.48 -8.61
N LEU A 29 11.11 46.34 -8.02
CA LEU A 29 9.77 45.81 -8.17
C LEU A 29 8.70 46.77 -7.61
N VAL A 30 7.75 47.17 -8.47
CA VAL A 30 6.55 47.92 -8.10
C VAL A 30 5.33 47.01 -8.21
N ILE A 31 4.59 46.85 -7.10
CA ILE A 31 3.35 46.07 -7.07
C ILE A 31 2.18 46.95 -7.52
N GLY A 32 1.46 46.53 -8.56
CA GLY A 32 0.33 47.29 -9.11
C GLY A 32 -0.31 46.61 -10.33
N GLU A 33 -1.46 47.14 -10.77
CA GLU A 33 -2.16 46.62 -11.95
C GLU A 33 -1.54 47.16 -13.25
N ASN A 34 -1.23 46.28 -14.22
CA ASN A 34 -0.68 46.58 -15.55
C ASN A 34 0.65 47.40 -15.56
N PRO A 35 1.76 46.88 -15.00
CA PRO A 35 3.05 47.60 -14.98
C PRO A 35 3.67 47.79 -16.37
N ASP A 36 4.46 48.85 -16.54
CA ASP A 36 5.01 49.29 -17.82
C ASP A 36 5.80 48.22 -18.59
N PHE A 37 6.48 47.31 -17.89
CA PHE A 37 7.26 46.24 -18.53
C PHE A 37 6.40 45.32 -19.39
N VAL A 38 5.10 45.15 -19.09
CA VAL A 38 4.17 44.33 -19.88
C VAL A 38 4.00 44.95 -21.27
N LYS A 39 3.94 46.29 -21.35
CA LYS A 39 3.86 47.02 -22.61
C LYS A 39 5.18 46.92 -23.40
N GLU A 40 6.32 47.21 -22.77
CA GLU A 40 7.63 47.10 -23.44
C GLU A 40 7.89 45.69 -24.00
N ARG A 41 7.59 44.65 -23.22
CA ARG A 41 7.75 43.25 -23.65
C ARG A 41 6.82 42.90 -24.81
N LEU A 42 5.59 43.41 -24.80
CA LEU A 42 4.61 43.16 -25.86
C LEU A 42 5.01 43.86 -27.18
N GLU A 43 5.51 45.10 -27.10
CA GLU A 43 6.06 45.82 -28.26
C GLU A 43 7.23 45.06 -28.88
N LYS A 44 8.23 44.66 -28.07
CA LYS A 44 9.37 43.82 -28.50
C LYS A 44 8.94 42.48 -29.11
N TYR A 45 7.95 41.81 -28.53
CA TYR A 45 7.46 40.53 -29.06
C TYR A 45 6.81 40.72 -30.43
N ASN A 46 6.05 41.79 -30.64
CA ASN A 46 5.45 42.09 -31.95
C ASN A 46 6.53 42.39 -33.00
N ASP A 47 7.55 43.17 -32.64
CA ASP A 47 8.72 43.42 -33.48
C ASP A 47 9.45 42.13 -33.88
N LEU A 48 9.72 41.24 -32.92
CA LEU A 48 10.35 39.94 -33.18
C LEU A 48 9.44 39.08 -34.08
N LYS A 49 8.15 38.99 -33.78
CA LYS A 49 7.18 38.21 -34.54
C LYS A 49 7.09 38.64 -36.00
N GLU A 50 7.04 39.94 -36.27
CA GLU A 50 6.99 40.46 -37.64
C GLU A 50 8.32 40.22 -38.40
N LYS A 51 9.47 40.37 -37.74
CA LYS A 51 10.78 39.97 -38.30
C LYS A 51 10.85 38.47 -38.63
N LYS A 52 10.37 37.59 -37.74
CA LYS A 52 10.31 36.13 -38.02
C LYS A 52 9.34 35.82 -39.16
N LYS A 53 8.18 36.48 -39.22
CA LYS A 53 7.19 36.33 -40.30
C LYS A 53 7.78 36.69 -41.66
N GLN A 54 8.43 37.85 -41.79
CA GLN A 54 9.06 38.28 -43.04
C GLN A 54 10.13 37.29 -43.51
N ASN A 55 10.97 36.79 -42.59
CA ASN A 55 11.95 35.74 -42.89
C ASN A 55 11.30 34.42 -43.32
N ALA A 56 10.18 34.03 -42.70
CA ALA A 56 9.43 32.82 -43.07
C ALA A 56 8.73 32.96 -44.43
N GLU A 57 8.13 34.12 -44.74
CA GLU A 57 7.51 34.40 -46.03
C GLU A 57 8.53 34.38 -47.17
N LEU A 58 9.72 34.96 -46.96
CA LEU A 58 10.86 34.85 -47.88
C LEU A 58 11.26 33.38 -48.10
N TRP A 59 11.38 32.58 -47.04
CA TRP A 59 11.81 31.18 -47.13
C TRP A 59 10.76 30.27 -47.80
N VAL A 60 9.47 30.48 -47.52
CA VAL A 60 8.33 29.76 -48.14
C VAL A 60 8.08 30.20 -49.59
N SER A 61 8.60 31.36 -50.00
CA SER A 61 8.59 31.80 -51.41
C SER A 61 9.68 31.18 -52.29
N GLY A 62 10.72 30.57 -51.69
CA GLY A 62 11.79 29.88 -52.40
C GLY A 62 11.46 28.42 -52.75
N GLU A 63 12.18 27.87 -53.74
CA GLU A 63 11.94 26.52 -54.28
C GLU A 63 12.01 25.39 -53.23
N SER A 64 12.76 25.59 -52.15
CA SER A 64 12.91 24.62 -51.05
C SER A 64 11.77 24.59 -50.03
N GLY A 65 10.89 25.61 -50.01
CA GLY A 65 9.98 25.85 -48.88
C GLY A 65 8.72 24.96 -48.82
N LYS A 66 8.32 24.34 -49.93
CA LYS A 66 7.00 23.68 -50.08
C LYS A 66 7.08 22.19 -50.44
N LYS A 67 7.79 21.40 -49.62
CA LYS A 67 7.74 19.92 -49.71
C LYS A 67 6.30 19.45 -49.39
N LYS A 68 5.67 18.69 -50.29
CA LYS A 68 4.44 17.95 -49.98
C LYS A 68 4.72 16.95 -48.85
N ILE A 69 3.80 16.80 -47.91
CA ILE A 69 3.88 15.88 -46.79
C ILE A 69 2.66 14.95 -46.76
N ASN A 70 2.90 13.69 -46.40
CA ASN A 70 1.85 12.70 -46.19
C ASN A 70 1.57 12.58 -44.68
N ILE A 71 0.31 12.71 -44.31
CA ILE A 71 -0.16 12.72 -42.92
C ILE A 71 -1.07 11.52 -42.74
N GLU A 72 -0.57 10.50 -42.05
CA GLU A 72 -1.24 9.21 -41.81
C GLU A 72 -2.07 9.27 -40.52
N LEU A 73 -3.34 8.86 -40.57
CA LEU A 73 -4.23 8.77 -39.42
C LEU A 73 -4.19 7.36 -38.81
N LEU A 74 -4.67 7.20 -37.57
CA LEU A 74 -4.73 5.91 -36.88
C LEU A 74 -5.62 4.84 -37.56
N ASP A 75 -6.48 5.23 -38.51
CA ASP A 75 -7.27 4.30 -39.34
C ASP A 75 -6.52 3.85 -40.62
N GLY A 76 -5.26 4.27 -40.79
CA GLY A 76 -4.44 4.00 -41.97
C GLY A 76 -4.76 4.90 -43.18
N SER A 77 -5.72 5.83 -43.07
CA SER A 77 -6.00 6.78 -44.14
C SER A 77 -4.96 7.91 -44.18
N ILE A 78 -4.64 8.36 -45.40
CA ILE A 78 -3.61 9.38 -45.63
C ILE A 78 -4.27 10.68 -46.11
N LYS A 79 -3.82 11.80 -45.56
CA LYS A 79 -4.12 13.16 -46.01
C LYS A 79 -2.84 13.78 -46.61
N GLU A 80 -2.95 14.42 -47.76
CA GLU A 80 -1.88 15.29 -48.26
C GLU A 80 -1.87 16.62 -47.50
N GLY A 81 -0.68 17.19 -47.30
CA GLY A 81 -0.46 18.53 -46.77
C GLY A 81 0.79 19.19 -47.34
N GLU A 82 1.05 20.42 -46.91
CA GLU A 82 2.25 21.19 -47.23
C GLU A 82 3.09 21.41 -45.95
N CYS A 83 4.40 21.13 -46.04
CA CYS A 83 5.33 21.37 -44.95
C CYS A 83 5.33 22.85 -44.52
N HIS A 84 5.46 23.14 -43.23
CA HIS A 84 5.39 24.48 -42.63
C HIS A 84 4.07 25.26 -42.85
N VAL A 85 3.08 24.67 -43.53
CA VAL A 85 1.77 25.30 -43.81
C VAL A 85 0.62 24.54 -43.16
N THR A 86 0.60 23.20 -43.27
CA THR A 86 -0.50 22.37 -42.75
C THR A 86 -0.36 22.10 -41.26
N THR A 87 -1.41 22.40 -40.50
CA THR A 87 -1.52 22.23 -39.04
C THR A 87 -2.38 21.03 -38.64
N PRO A 88 -2.18 20.43 -37.45
CA PRO A 88 -3.08 19.40 -36.92
C PRO A 88 -4.55 19.85 -36.87
N PHE A 89 -4.83 21.12 -36.55
CA PHE A 89 -6.20 21.64 -36.51
C PHE A 89 -6.88 21.62 -37.88
N GLN A 90 -6.16 21.91 -38.98
CA GLN A 90 -6.71 21.80 -40.33
C GLN A 90 -7.02 20.34 -40.69
N ILE A 91 -6.15 19.40 -40.32
CA ILE A 91 -6.39 17.96 -40.53
C ILE A 91 -7.60 17.49 -39.72
N ALA A 92 -7.67 17.80 -38.42
CA ALA A 92 -8.82 17.49 -37.57
C ALA A 92 -10.12 18.06 -38.14
N LEU A 93 -10.11 19.32 -38.60
CA LEU A 93 -11.26 19.98 -39.20
C LEU A 93 -11.70 19.33 -40.52
N SER A 94 -10.76 18.80 -41.31
CA SER A 94 -11.04 18.03 -42.54
C SER A 94 -11.66 16.65 -42.29
N ILE A 95 -11.58 16.15 -41.06
CA ILE A 95 -12.23 14.90 -40.60
C ILE A 95 -13.60 15.23 -40.01
N SER A 96 -13.64 16.09 -38.98
CA SER A 96 -14.88 16.70 -38.51
C SER A 96 -14.64 17.95 -37.65
N LYS A 97 -15.60 18.88 -37.69
CA LYS A 97 -15.63 20.03 -36.77
C LYS A 97 -15.59 19.60 -35.29
N LYS A 98 -16.30 18.53 -34.94
CA LYS A 98 -16.34 17.98 -33.57
C LYS A 98 -14.94 17.60 -33.09
N LEU A 99 -14.19 16.84 -33.89
CA LEU A 99 -12.82 16.42 -33.56
C LEU A 99 -11.89 17.62 -33.35
N ALA A 100 -11.97 18.64 -34.21
CA ALA A 100 -11.17 19.87 -34.08
C ALA A 100 -11.52 20.69 -32.82
N GLU A 101 -12.77 20.66 -32.38
CA GLU A 101 -13.23 21.34 -31.16
C GLU A 101 -12.88 20.55 -29.88
N GLU A 102 -12.91 19.22 -29.91
CA GLU A 102 -12.61 18.35 -28.75
C GLU A 102 -11.10 18.12 -28.54
N ALA A 103 -10.31 17.94 -29.60
CA ALA A 103 -8.88 17.65 -29.52
C ALA A 103 -8.10 18.76 -28.80
N ILE A 104 -7.33 18.38 -27.78
CA ILE A 104 -6.50 19.27 -26.96
C ILE A 104 -5.16 19.52 -27.64
N VAL A 105 -4.50 18.44 -28.03
CA VAL A 105 -3.13 18.36 -28.54
C VAL A 105 -3.05 17.23 -29.56
N ALA A 106 -2.10 17.29 -30.49
CA ALA A 106 -1.81 16.17 -31.38
C ALA A 106 -0.59 15.40 -30.86
N LYS A 107 -0.57 14.09 -31.08
CA LYS A 107 0.62 13.25 -30.91
C LYS A 107 1.12 12.88 -32.30
N VAL A 108 2.36 13.25 -32.60
CA VAL A 108 2.94 13.26 -33.95
C VAL A 108 4.18 12.38 -33.99
N THR A 109 4.20 11.42 -34.91
CA THR A 109 5.34 10.53 -35.15
C THR A 109 5.86 10.78 -36.55
N TYR A 110 6.92 11.58 -36.69
CA TYR A 110 7.51 11.89 -37.99
C TYR A 110 8.14 10.64 -38.65
N VAL A 111 8.06 10.56 -39.98
CA VAL A 111 8.59 9.45 -40.78
C VAL A 111 10.11 9.57 -40.96
N GLU A 112 10.57 10.78 -41.20
CA GLU A 112 11.99 11.19 -41.20
C GLU A 112 12.27 11.90 -39.86
N PRO A 113 13.44 11.74 -39.21
CA PRO A 113 13.76 12.49 -37.98
C PRO A 113 13.78 14.00 -38.25
N VAL A 114 13.09 14.77 -37.41
CA VAL A 114 13.06 16.25 -37.51
C VAL A 114 13.86 16.85 -36.35
N GLU A 115 14.94 17.54 -36.65
CA GLU A 115 15.79 18.18 -35.65
C GLU A 115 15.21 19.54 -35.23
N GLN A 116 14.48 19.56 -34.11
CA GLN A 116 14.18 20.78 -33.39
C GLN A 116 15.30 21.09 -32.39
N GLU A 117 16.25 21.95 -32.77
CA GLU A 117 17.30 22.47 -31.87
C GLU A 117 16.74 23.50 -30.86
N LEU A 118 15.78 23.07 -30.05
CA LEU A 118 15.21 23.85 -28.94
C LEU A 118 15.79 23.36 -27.61
N CYS A 119 16.19 24.30 -26.75
CA CYS A 119 16.55 24.04 -25.36
C CYS A 119 15.34 24.21 -24.46
N ASP A 120 15.10 23.17 -23.66
CA ASP A 120 14.18 23.19 -22.53
C ASP A 120 14.80 23.96 -21.34
N ILE A 121 13.93 24.45 -20.47
CA ILE A 121 14.23 25.28 -19.31
C ILE A 121 13.41 24.79 -18.09
N GLU A 122 12.30 24.08 -18.29
CA GLU A 122 11.28 23.84 -17.27
C GLU A 122 11.42 22.46 -16.57
N ASN A 123 11.94 21.44 -17.27
CA ASN A 123 11.88 20.03 -16.84
C ASN A 123 12.85 19.57 -15.72
N GLU A 124 13.15 20.39 -14.70
CA GLU A 124 14.01 19.96 -13.56
C GLU A 124 13.58 20.52 -12.18
N GLU A 125 12.28 20.53 -11.83
CA GLU A 125 11.83 20.92 -10.47
C GLU A 125 10.88 19.96 -9.72
N GLU A 126 10.49 18.80 -10.28
CA GLU A 126 9.68 17.83 -9.50
C GLU A 126 10.45 17.29 -8.26
N GLN A 127 11.79 17.22 -8.33
CA GLN A 127 12.63 16.56 -7.33
C GLN A 127 12.73 17.25 -5.95
N HIS A 128 12.20 18.46 -5.75
CA HIS A 128 12.42 19.25 -4.52
C HIS A 128 11.19 19.71 -3.73
N GLN A 129 9.96 19.42 -4.17
CA GLN A 129 8.77 19.53 -3.29
C GLN A 129 7.88 18.27 -3.23
N GLY A 130 8.21 17.22 -3.97
CA GLY A 130 7.62 15.88 -3.79
C GLY A 130 8.63 14.79 -4.12
N GLN A 131 9.20 14.12 -3.10
CA GLN A 131 10.01 12.92 -3.32
C GLN A 131 9.12 11.69 -3.57
N GLN A 132 8.55 11.65 -4.77
CA GLN A 132 8.34 10.46 -5.59
C GLN A 132 8.78 10.90 -7.00
N GLN A 133 9.77 10.22 -7.59
CA GLN A 133 10.36 10.66 -8.86
C GLN A 133 9.59 10.05 -10.04
N GLU A 134 9.04 10.89 -10.91
CA GLU A 134 9.01 10.58 -12.35
C GLU A 134 10.22 11.25 -13.03
N GLU A 135 10.51 10.79 -14.25
CA GLU A 135 11.43 11.38 -15.25
C GLU A 135 12.96 11.30 -14.99
N GLY A 136 13.70 10.85 -16.02
CA GLY A 136 15.16 10.68 -15.98
C GLY A 136 15.73 9.60 -16.93
N ALA A 137 15.15 9.43 -18.13
CA ALA A 137 15.62 8.43 -19.10
C ALA A 137 17.08 8.72 -19.56
N PRO A 138 17.97 7.71 -19.62
CA PRO A 138 19.40 7.94 -19.82
C PRO A 138 19.76 8.26 -21.28
N PRO A 139 20.83 9.04 -21.53
CA PRO A 139 21.39 9.22 -22.85
C PRO A 139 21.96 7.90 -23.37
N SER A 140 21.47 7.43 -24.52
CA SER A 140 21.82 6.11 -25.07
C SER A 140 23.30 6.04 -25.49
N GLY A 141 24.12 5.33 -24.71
CA GLY A 141 25.50 4.98 -25.07
C GLY A 141 25.58 4.07 -26.30
N ASN A 142 26.75 4.05 -26.95
CA ASN A 142 26.95 3.40 -28.25
C ASN A 142 26.59 1.90 -28.29
N GLY A 143 25.49 1.57 -28.97
CA GLY A 143 25.17 0.23 -29.44
C GLY A 143 24.56 0.31 -30.84
N GLN A 144 25.06 -0.48 -31.79
CA GLN A 144 24.57 -0.48 -33.18
C GLN A 144 23.24 -1.26 -33.30
N GLY A 145 22.17 -0.67 -32.77
CA GLY A 145 20.79 -1.15 -32.85
C GLY A 145 19.89 -0.24 -33.69
N ARG A 146 18.81 -0.80 -34.26
CA ARG A 146 17.85 -0.06 -35.09
C ARG A 146 17.10 0.99 -34.27
N LYS A 147 17.27 2.29 -34.58
CA LYS A 147 16.48 3.38 -33.97
C LYS A 147 14.99 3.19 -34.27
N GLY A 148 14.16 3.14 -33.22
CA GLY A 148 12.70 3.27 -33.33
C GLY A 148 12.28 4.72 -33.60
N LYS A 149 11.09 4.92 -34.17
CA LYS A 149 10.49 6.25 -34.31
C LYS A 149 9.94 6.70 -32.94
N SER A 150 10.29 7.91 -32.49
CA SER A 150 9.68 8.53 -31.31
C SER A 150 8.48 9.38 -31.71
N SER A 151 7.42 9.33 -30.89
CA SER A 151 6.26 10.23 -30.96
C SER A 151 6.47 11.44 -30.06
N ILE A 152 6.07 12.64 -30.49
CA ILE A 152 6.10 13.86 -29.69
C ILE A 152 4.72 14.53 -29.61
N LEU A 153 4.46 15.28 -28.56
CA LEU A 153 3.25 16.10 -28.43
C LEU A 153 3.43 17.41 -29.24
N TRP A 154 2.35 17.86 -29.88
CA TRP A 154 2.39 18.97 -30.84
C TRP A 154 1.17 19.88 -30.73
N ASP A 155 1.42 21.20 -30.74
CA ASP A 155 0.39 22.23 -30.69
C ASP A 155 -0.60 22.09 -31.85
N MET A 156 -1.90 22.10 -31.57
CA MET A 156 -2.93 21.98 -32.62
C MET A 156 -2.82 23.08 -33.70
N GLY A 157 -2.26 24.24 -33.35
CA GLY A 157 -2.09 25.40 -34.24
C GLY A 157 -0.70 25.55 -34.89
N VAL A 158 0.30 24.73 -34.56
CA VAL A 158 1.65 24.85 -35.14
C VAL A 158 1.76 23.97 -36.40
N PRO A 159 2.26 24.48 -37.54
CA PRO A 159 2.42 23.68 -38.75
C PRO A 159 3.37 22.50 -38.59
N LEU A 160 3.09 21.42 -39.32
CA LEU A 160 3.88 20.19 -39.34
C LEU A 160 5.16 20.37 -40.16
N LEU A 161 6.24 19.72 -39.71
CA LEU A 161 7.60 19.86 -40.26
C LEU A 161 8.02 18.73 -41.22
N GLY A 162 7.10 17.82 -41.58
CA GLY A 162 7.39 16.66 -42.40
C GLY A 162 6.24 15.66 -42.47
N SER A 163 6.40 14.62 -43.29
CA SER A 163 5.46 13.48 -43.32
C SER A 163 5.46 12.78 -41.97
N CYS A 164 4.28 12.44 -41.46
CA CYS A 164 4.08 11.94 -40.10
C CYS A 164 2.82 11.08 -39.98
N GLN A 165 2.78 10.25 -38.94
CA GLN A 165 1.53 9.70 -38.41
C GLN A 165 1.02 10.63 -37.30
N ILE A 166 -0.30 10.80 -37.19
CA ILE A 166 -0.93 11.72 -36.24
C ILE A 166 -2.12 11.09 -35.49
N GLU A 167 -2.11 11.31 -34.18
CA GLU A 167 -3.18 10.98 -33.24
C GLU A 167 -3.70 12.28 -32.60
N PHE A 168 -5.01 12.35 -32.31
CA PHE A 168 -5.66 13.52 -31.72
C PHE A 168 -6.11 13.20 -30.29
N LEU A 169 -5.47 13.80 -29.29
CA LEU A 169 -5.73 13.50 -27.88
C LEU A 169 -6.83 14.39 -27.30
N SER A 170 -7.81 13.78 -26.65
CA SER A 170 -8.90 14.43 -25.90
C SER A 170 -8.54 14.56 -24.41
N MET A 171 -9.38 15.21 -23.61
CA MET A 171 -9.26 15.27 -22.13
C MET A 171 -9.33 13.90 -21.42
N GLU A 172 -9.58 12.81 -22.15
CA GLU A 172 -9.58 11.45 -21.59
C GLU A 172 -8.15 10.90 -21.41
N ASN A 173 -7.17 11.40 -22.18
CA ASN A 173 -5.76 11.01 -22.09
C ASN A 173 -4.98 11.91 -21.11
N GLU A 174 -4.09 11.32 -20.30
CA GLU A 174 -3.30 12.04 -19.27
C GLU A 174 -2.28 13.05 -19.84
N GLU A 175 -1.65 12.76 -20.98
CA GLU A 175 -0.74 13.70 -21.67
C GLU A 175 -1.48 14.98 -22.07
N ALA A 176 -2.71 14.83 -22.56
CA ALA A 176 -3.59 15.96 -22.89
C ALA A 176 -4.06 16.72 -21.64
N LYS A 177 -4.29 16.05 -20.50
CA LYS A 177 -4.60 16.73 -19.23
C LYS A 177 -3.41 17.56 -18.73
N LYS A 178 -2.18 17.03 -18.76
CA LYS A 178 -0.95 17.80 -18.46
C LYS A 178 -0.91 19.07 -19.33
N VAL A 179 -1.04 18.95 -20.66
CA VAL A 179 -1.08 20.09 -21.60
C VAL A 179 -2.20 21.10 -21.32
N PHE A 180 -3.42 20.63 -21.00
CA PHE A 180 -4.56 21.50 -20.69
C PHE A 180 -4.36 22.30 -19.39
N TRP A 181 -3.82 21.67 -18.35
CA TRP A 181 -3.54 22.34 -17.07
C TRP A 181 -2.32 23.26 -17.14
N HIS A 182 -1.26 22.89 -17.85
CA HIS A 182 -0.11 23.77 -18.12
C HIS A 182 -0.54 25.02 -18.91
N SER A 183 -1.40 24.86 -19.91
CA SER A 183 -2.03 26.01 -20.60
C SER A 183 -2.90 26.86 -19.66
N SER A 184 -3.57 26.22 -18.69
CA SER A 184 -4.34 26.93 -17.66
C SER A 184 -3.45 27.66 -16.65
N ALA A 185 -2.25 27.15 -16.38
CA ALA A 185 -1.23 27.86 -15.61
C ALA A 185 -0.84 29.16 -16.30
N HIS A 186 -0.64 29.18 -17.63
CA HIS A 186 -0.32 30.41 -18.35
C HIS A 186 -1.45 31.46 -18.32
N ILE A 187 -2.73 31.03 -18.25
CA ILE A 187 -3.87 31.95 -18.03
C ILE A 187 -3.83 32.52 -16.59
N LEU A 188 -3.46 31.71 -15.60
CA LEU A 188 -3.26 32.17 -14.22
C LEU A 188 -2.06 33.14 -14.12
N GLY A 189 -0.92 32.82 -14.73
CA GLY A 189 0.24 33.70 -14.82
C GLY A 189 -0.13 35.06 -15.41
N SER A 190 -0.79 35.06 -16.57
CA SER A 190 -1.32 36.29 -17.19
C SER A 190 -2.27 37.08 -16.28
N SER A 191 -3.02 36.41 -15.41
CA SER A 191 -3.94 37.06 -14.46
C SER A 191 -3.18 37.67 -13.27
N LEU A 192 -2.16 36.98 -12.76
CA LEU A 192 -1.34 37.41 -11.63
C LEU A 192 -0.41 38.58 -12.01
N GLU A 193 0.27 38.49 -13.15
CA GLU A 193 1.13 39.56 -13.68
C GLU A 193 0.34 40.84 -13.92
N LYS A 194 -0.86 40.73 -14.51
CA LYS A 194 -1.73 41.87 -14.75
C LYS A 194 -2.24 42.52 -13.45
N LEU A 195 -2.62 41.73 -12.44
CA LEU A 195 -3.22 42.24 -11.20
C LEU A 195 -2.22 42.74 -10.16
N PHE A 196 -0.99 42.22 -10.15
CA PHE A 196 -0.01 42.52 -9.11
C PHE A 196 1.35 43.01 -9.63
N GLY A 197 1.66 42.83 -10.91
CA GLY A 197 2.93 43.24 -11.50
C GLY A 197 4.18 42.49 -11.02
N GLY A 198 4.00 41.43 -10.22
CA GLY A 198 5.09 40.60 -9.71
C GLY A 198 5.84 39.83 -10.80
N TYR A 199 7.09 39.45 -10.50
CA TYR A 199 7.91 38.68 -11.42
C TYR A 199 7.53 37.20 -11.36
N LEU A 200 6.86 36.73 -12.41
CA LEU A 200 6.49 35.31 -12.60
C LEU A 200 7.73 34.44 -12.79
N THR A 201 7.75 33.25 -12.18
CA THR A 201 8.92 32.34 -12.24
C THR A 201 8.61 31.03 -12.97
N ILE A 202 7.83 30.11 -12.39
CA ILE A 202 7.55 28.76 -12.92
C ILE A 202 6.08 28.41 -12.69
N GLY A 203 5.43 27.76 -13.66
CA GLY A 203 4.01 27.39 -13.60
C GLY A 203 3.68 26.05 -14.27
N PRO A 204 4.04 24.90 -13.66
CA PRO A 204 3.86 23.59 -14.27
C PRO A 204 2.44 23.06 -14.05
N SER A 205 2.02 22.14 -14.94
CA SER A 205 0.94 21.21 -14.64
C SER A 205 1.34 20.24 -13.53
N LEU A 206 0.38 19.84 -12.71
CA LEU A 206 0.50 18.77 -11.73
C LEU A 206 -0.27 17.53 -12.21
N LYS A 207 -0.13 16.42 -11.49
CA LYS A 207 -0.99 15.23 -11.62
C LYS A 207 -2.48 15.53 -11.40
N GLU A 208 -2.79 16.56 -10.62
CA GLU A 208 -4.12 17.20 -10.59
C GLU A 208 -3.96 18.72 -10.58
N GLY A 209 -4.45 19.38 -11.64
CA GLY A 209 -4.40 20.85 -11.74
C GLY A 209 -3.01 21.40 -12.02
N PHE A 210 -2.70 22.56 -11.44
CA PHE A 210 -1.46 23.31 -11.70
C PHE A 210 -1.15 24.28 -10.56
N TYR A 211 0.03 24.88 -10.59
CA TYR A 211 0.32 26.09 -9.81
C TYR A 211 1.01 27.16 -10.66
N TYR A 212 1.16 28.36 -10.11
CA TYR A 212 2.08 29.36 -10.61
C TYR A 212 2.79 30.08 -9.45
N ASP A 213 4.10 30.27 -9.58
CA ASP A 213 4.93 31.04 -8.65
C ASP A 213 5.18 32.48 -9.14
N ILE A 214 5.01 33.42 -8.22
CA ILE A 214 5.24 34.86 -8.46
C ILE A 214 6.03 35.48 -7.30
N PHE A 215 7.09 36.23 -7.64
CA PHE A 215 7.80 37.08 -6.68
C PHE A 215 7.07 38.41 -6.52
N LEU A 216 6.70 38.73 -5.28
CA LEU A 216 5.92 39.92 -4.91
C LEU A 216 6.62 40.75 -3.81
N GLY A 217 7.91 40.50 -3.58
CA GLY A 217 8.67 41.11 -2.48
C GLY A 217 8.00 40.84 -1.13
N ASN A 218 7.63 41.92 -0.43
CA ASN A 218 6.94 41.85 0.86
C ASN A 218 5.41 41.66 0.76
N PHE A 219 4.82 41.73 -0.44
CA PHE A 219 3.38 41.59 -0.62
C PHE A 219 2.97 40.11 -0.67
N SER A 220 1.89 39.75 0.04
CA SER A 220 1.38 38.38 0.13
C SER A 220 -0.06 38.29 -0.40
N ILE A 221 -0.38 37.19 -1.09
CA ILE A 221 -1.72 36.95 -1.61
C ILE A 221 -2.60 36.34 -0.49
N THR A 222 -3.77 36.93 -0.24
CA THR A 222 -4.77 36.42 0.70
C THR A 222 -5.99 35.86 -0.04
N ASN A 223 -6.87 35.17 0.69
CA ASN A 223 -8.14 34.65 0.18
C ASN A 223 -9.02 35.76 -0.45
N ASP A 224 -8.93 37.00 0.02
CA ASP A 224 -9.71 38.14 -0.46
C ASP A 224 -9.37 38.50 -1.92
N HIS A 225 -8.14 38.22 -2.34
CA HIS A 225 -7.69 38.40 -3.72
C HIS A 225 -8.21 37.31 -4.66
N TYR A 226 -8.59 36.13 -4.16
CA TYR A 226 -8.94 34.98 -5.03
C TYR A 226 -10.06 35.32 -5.99
N LYS A 227 -11.08 36.07 -5.53
CA LYS A 227 -12.20 36.51 -6.36
C LYS A 227 -11.73 37.38 -7.54
N LYS A 228 -10.84 38.35 -7.31
CA LYS A 228 -10.29 39.20 -8.38
C LYS A 228 -9.50 38.38 -9.41
N ILE A 229 -8.66 37.46 -8.94
CA ILE A 229 -7.84 36.61 -9.82
C ILE A 229 -8.74 35.67 -10.64
N GLU A 230 -9.79 35.10 -10.05
CA GLU A 230 -10.79 34.31 -10.77
C GLU A 230 -11.60 35.15 -11.77
N GLU A 231 -11.97 36.39 -11.44
CA GLU A 231 -12.68 37.30 -12.35
C GLU A 231 -11.81 37.68 -13.56
N GLU A 232 -10.52 37.96 -13.36
CA GLU A 232 -9.56 38.25 -14.44
C GLU A 232 -9.25 37.01 -15.30
N PHE A 233 -9.04 35.83 -14.69
CA PHE A 233 -8.88 34.56 -15.42
C PHE A 233 -10.11 34.31 -16.32
N ASN A 234 -11.32 34.48 -15.77
CA ASN A 234 -12.56 34.33 -16.53
C ASN A 234 -12.75 35.44 -17.59
N ARG A 235 -12.12 36.61 -17.47
CA ARG A 235 -12.08 37.62 -18.55
C ARG A 235 -11.23 37.11 -19.73
N LEU A 236 -10.01 36.63 -19.46
CA LEU A 236 -9.11 36.14 -20.51
C LEU A 236 -9.65 34.88 -21.21
N VAL A 237 -10.40 34.03 -20.50
CA VAL A 237 -11.15 32.89 -21.07
C VAL A 237 -12.28 33.37 -22.00
N LYS A 238 -13.07 34.37 -21.60
CA LYS A 238 -14.17 34.93 -22.43
C LYS A 238 -13.67 35.61 -23.70
N GLU A 239 -12.49 36.22 -23.64
CA GLU A 239 -11.82 36.82 -24.80
C GLU A 239 -11.28 35.78 -25.79
N ASN A 240 -11.27 34.49 -25.41
CA ASN A 240 -10.95 33.35 -26.28
C ASN A 240 -9.63 33.52 -27.06
N VAL A 241 -8.62 34.09 -26.37
CA VAL A 241 -7.34 34.46 -26.97
C VAL A 241 -6.59 33.19 -27.41
N ASN A 242 -6.00 33.23 -28.60
CA ASN A 242 -5.16 32.13 -29.08
C ASN A 242 -3.79 32.14 -28.38
N PHE A 243 -3.21 30.96 -28.17
CA PHE A 243 -1.81 30.84 -27.81
C PHE A 243 -0.95 31.00 -29.07
N GLU A 244 0.10 31.82 -28.99
CA GLU A 244 1.02 32.09 -30.10
C GLU A 244 2.44 31.66 -29.72
N LYS A 245 3.00 30.66 -30.43
CA LYS A 245 4.38 30.20 -30.26
C LYS A 245 5.33 31.02 -31.12
N LEU A 246 6.47 31.44 -30.57
CA LEU A 246 7.57 32.06 -31.31
C LEU A 246 8.90 31.40 -30.93
N ILE A 247 9.73 31.08 -31.93
CA ILE A 247 11.08 30.50 -31.70
C ILE A 247 12.10 31.63 -31.69
N CYS A 248 12.90 31.71 -30.62
CA CYS A 248 13.83 32.80 -30.34
C CYS A 248 15.25 32.30 -30.03
N THR A 249 16.26 33.11 -30.28
CA THR A 249 17.64 32.87 -29.78
C THR A 249 17.77 33.27 -28.31
N LYS A 250 18.89 32.92 -27.67
CA LYS A 250 19.18 33.30 -26.28
C LYS A 250 19.15 34.83 -26.09
N GLU A 251 19.67 35.59 -27.04
CA GLU A 251 19.75 37.05 -27.01
C GLU A 251 18.35 37.68 -27.11
N GLU A 252 17.51 37.14 -28.00
CA GLU A 252 16.13 37.61 -28.17
C GLU A 252 15.29 37.38 -26.90
N VAL A 253 15.48 36.27 -26.18
CA VAL A 253 14.78 36.04 -24.91
C VAL A 253 15.40 36.81 -23.74
N MET A 254 16.72 37.00 -23.68
CA MET A 254 17.36 37.91 -22.72
C MET A 254 16.76 39.31 -22.80
N GLU A 255 16.57 39.84 -24.01
CA GLU A 255 16.02 41.19 -24.21
C GLU A 255 14.49 41.26 -23.97
N LEU A 256 13.74 40.19 -24.20
CA LEU A 256 12.33 40.09 -23.82
C LEU A 256 12.14 40.09 -22.29
N PHE A 257 12.98 39.35 -21.57
CA PHE A 257 12.85 39.15 -20.11
C PHE A 257 13.78 40.03 -19.27
N LYS A 258 14.37 41.10 -19.85
CA LYS A 258 15.30 42.05 -19.20
C LYS A 258 14.88 42.62 -17.82
N TYR A 259 13.58 42.55 -17.51
CA TYR A 259 12.96 43.08 -16.29
C TYR A 259 12.79 42.02 -15.19
N ASN A 260 12.87 40.72 -15.53
CA ASN A 260 12.53 39.61 -14.65
C ASN A 260 13.81 38.84 -14.24
N PRO A 261 14.34 39.04 -13.03
CA PRO A 261 15.62 38.45 -12.63
C PRO A 261 15.60 36.92 -12.65
N PHE A 262 14.49 36.30 -12.26
CA PHE A 262 14.36 34.84 -12.19
C PHE A 262 14.38 34.19 -13.59
N LYS A 263 13.70 34.80 -14.58
CA LYS A 263 13.76 34.33 -15.97
C LYS A 263 15.14 34.57 -16.59
N LEU A 264 15.82 35.68 -16.26
CA LEU A 264 17.21 35.92 -16.72
C LEU A 264 18.22 34.89 -16.16
N GLU A 265 18.05 34.47 -14.90
CA GLU A 265 18.85 33.41 -14.28
C GLU A 265 18.65 32.07 -15.00
N LEU A 266 17.39 31.70 -15.28
CA LEU A 266 17.04 30.51 -16.06
C LEU A 266 17.59 30.55 -17.50
N ILE A 267 17.47 31.69 -18.20
CA ILE A 267 18.01 31.85 -19.56
C ILE A 267 19.52 31.66 -19.57
N LYS A 268 20.25 32.29 -18.64
CA LYS A 268 21.71 32.22 -18.63
C LYS A 268 22.23 30.82 -18.31
N SER A 269 21.57 30.12 -17.37
CA SER A 269 21.97 28.79 -16.91
C SER A 269 21.59 27.66 -17.87
N LYS A 270 20.36 27.64 -18.39
CA LYS A 270 19.84 26.48 -19.15
C LYS A 270 19.94 26.59 -20.67
N ILE A 271 20.07 27.80 -21.26
CA ILE A 271 20.21 27.95 -22.72
C ILE A 271 21.69 28.16 -23.10
N PRO A 272 22.33 27.28 -23.91
CA PRO A 272 23.62 27.56 -24.54
C PRO A 272 23.50 28.68 -25.61
N ASN A 273 24.50 29.55 -25.73
CA ASN A 273 24.43 30.76 -26.58
C ASN A 273 24.09 30.47 -28.06
N ASN A 274 24.48 29.31 -28.60
CA ASN A 274 24.23 28.95 -30.00
C ASN A 274 22.87 28.24 -30.22
N LYS A 275 22.06 28.03 -29.18
CA LYS A 275 20.77 27.32 -29.27
C LYS A 275 19.56 28.25 -29.16
N LYS A 276 18.42 27.77 -29.65
CA LYS A 276 17.13 28.45 -29.62
C LYS A 276 16.27 27.90 -28.49
N THR A 277 15.23 28.61 -28.14
CA THR A 277 14.10 28.12 -27.32
C THR A 277 12.80 28.67 -27.92
N SER A 278 11.65 28.42 -27.29
CA SER A 278 10.41 29.11 -27.64
C SER A 278 9.86 29.95 -26.49
N VAL A 279 9.09 30.96 -26.88
CA VAL A 279 8.21 31.72 -26.01
C VAL A 279 6.77 31.56 -26.48
N TYR A 280 5.82 31.61 -25.55
CA TYR A 280 4.40 31.66 -25.86
C TYR A 280 3.75 32.92 -25.34
N LYS A 281 2.95 33.55 -26.22
CA LYS A 281 2.09 34.68 -25.88
C LYS A 281 0.66 34.20 -25.66
N CYS A 282 0.05 34.67 -24.57
CA CYS A 282 -1.37 34.53 -24.26
C CYS A 282 -1.91 35.90 -23.81
N GLY A 283 -2.64 36.60 -24.68
CA GLY A 283 -3.04 37.98 -24.43
C GLY A 283 -1.83 38.93 -24.44
N SER A 284 -1.62 39.65 -23.33
CA SER A 284 -0.46 40.51 -23.06
C SER A 284 0.69 39.78 -22.35
N PHE A 285 0.41 38.59 -21.81
CA PHE A 285 1.41 37.74 -21.15
C PHE A 285 2.24 37.00 -22.18
N ILE A 286 3.55 36.92 -21.94
CA ILE A 286 4.54 36.22 -22.78
C ILE A 286 5.48 35.48 -21.83
N ASP A 287 5.65 34.18 -22.03
CA ASP A 287 6.55 33.36 -21.21
C ASP A 287 7.52 32.47 -21.99
N LEU A 288 8.62 32.08 -21.35
CA LEU A 288 9.55 31.04 -21.79
C LEU A 288 8.95 29.66 -21.56
N CYS A 289 8.72 28.91 -22.64
CA CYS A 289 8.09 27.60 -22.57
C CYS A 289 8.24 26.84 -23.91
N LEU A 290 8.40 25.50 -23.87
CA LEU A 290 8.34 24.64 -25.06
C LEU A 290 6.91 24.21 -25.43
N GLY A 291 6.01 24.16 -24.46
CA GLY A 291 4.63 23.68 -24.58
C GLY A 291 4.58 22.16 -24.90
N PRO A 292 3.58 21.67 -25.64
CA PRO A 292 2.56 22.42 -26.38
C PRO A 292 1.47 23.02 -25.49
N HIS A 293 0.66 23.92 -26.07
CA HIS A 293 -0.53 24.48 -25.44
C HIS A 293 -1.84 24.18 -26.20
N ILE A 294 -2.96 24.38 -25.51
CA ILE A 294 -4.29 24.45 -26.12
C ILE A 294 -4.35 25.59 -27.14
N LYS A 295 -5.15 25.42 -28.19
CA LYS A 295 -5.29 26.45 -29.24
C LYS A 295 -5.71 27.84 -28.70
N ASN A 296 -6.65 27.88 -27.76
CA ASN A 296 -7.18 29.13 -27.19
C ASN A 296 -7.73 28.98 -25.77
N THR A 297 -7.78 30.10 -25.04
CA THR A 297 -8.25 30.17 -23.64
C THR A 297 -9.70 29.73 -23.47
N GLY A 298 -10.55 29.85 -24.50
CA GLY A 298 -11.97 29.49 -24.45
C GLY A 298 -12.25 27.99 -24.28
N LYS A 299 -11.25 27.11 -24.39
CA LYS A 299 -11.40 25.70 -23.97
C LYS A 299 -11.48 25.54 -22.44
N VAL A 300 -10.98 26.49 -21.66
CA VAL A 300 -10.89 26.43 -20.19
C VAL A 300 -12.14 27.03 -19.53
N LYS A 301 -13.30 26.41 -19.73
CA LYS A 301 -14.62 27.00 -19.41
C LYS A 301 -14.95 27.06 -17.91
N ALA A 302 -14.14 26.44 -17.06
CA ALA A 302 -14.30 26.48 -15.61
C ALA A 302 -12.91 26.48 -14.93
N PHE A 303 -12.75 27.33 -13.91
CA PHE A 303 -11.52 27.49 -13.14
C PHE A 303 -11.85 27.80 -11.68
N LYS A 304 -10.98 27.37 -10.75
CA LYS A 304 -11.04 27.72 -9.32
C LYS A 304 -9.64 27.74 -8.71
N ILE A 305 -9.38 28.72 -7.83
CA ILE A 305 -8.20 28.72 -6.96
C ILE A 305 -8.47 27.82 -5.76
N LEU A 306 -7.55 26.88 -5.50
CA LEU A 306 -7.68 25.90 -4.41
C LEU A 306 -7.03 26.39 -3.11
N LYS A 307 -5.86 27.02 -3.22
CA LYS A 307 -5.04 27.53 -2.10
C LYS A 307 -3.90 28.40 -2.64
N ASN A 308 -3.24 29.14 -1.77
CA ASN A 308 -1.88 29.63 -1.98
C ASN A 308 -0.96 29.23 -0.82
N SER A 309 0.35 29.26 -1.04
CA SER A 309 1.39 29.05 -0.03
C SER A 309 2.62 29.88 -0.35
N SER A 310 3.56 29.97 0.60
CA SER A 310 4.93 30.35 0.26
C SER A 310 5.65 29.19 -0.44
N ALA A 311 6.60 29.55 -1.31
CA ALA A 311 7.66 28.69 -1.82
C ALA A 311 9.00 29.42 -1.67
N TYR A 312 10.08 28.77 -2.10
CA TYR A 312 11.42 29.36 -2.20
C TYR A 312 11.97 29.09 -3.59
N TRP A 313 12.70 30.05 -4.15
CA TRP A 313 13.31 29.94 -5.48
C TRP A 313 14.30 28.76 -5.55
N LEU A 314 14.14 27.90 -6.57
CA LEU A 314 14.86 26.62 -6.73
C LEU A 314 14.74 25.68 -5.51
N GLY A 315 13.67 25.79 -4.73
CA GLY A 315 13.42 25.03 -3.50
C GLY A 315 14.33 25.37 -2.31
N ASN A 316 15.33 26.23 -2.48
CA ASN A 316 16.34 26.52 -1.46
C ASN A 316 15.85 27.61 -0.47
N LYS A 317 15.71 27.24 0.81
CA LYS A 317 15.30 28.13 1.91
C LYS A 317 16.14 29.42 2.08
N ASN A 318 17.34 29.46 1.51
CA ASN A 318 18.24 30.62 1.56
C ASN A 318 17.98 31.63 0.43
N ASN A 319 17.20 31.25 -0.59
CA ASN A 319 16.84 32.09 -1.72
C ASN A 319 15.53 32.87 -1.44
N ASP A 320 15.14 33.75 -2.36
CA ASP A 320 13.89 34.52 -2.29
C ASP A 320 12.65 33.66 -2.04
N SER A 321 11.73 34.17 -1.22
CA SER A 321 10.42 33.55 -1.05
C SER A 321 9.46 33.99 -2.15
N LEU A 322 8.72 33.03 -2.70
CA LEU A 322 7.76 33.20 -3.77
C LEU A 322 6.34 32.94 -3.25
N GLN A 323 5.33 33.57 -3.84
CA GLN A 323 3.93 33.24 -3.61
C GLN A 323 3.51 32.19 -4.65
N ARG A 324 3.12 30.99 -4.19
CA ARG A 324 2.67 29.87 -5.02
C ARG A 324 1.15 29.78 -4.98
N ILE A 325 0.49 29.92 -6.13
CA ILE A 325 -0.98 29.91 -6.26
C ILE A 325 -1.40 28.63 -6.99
N TYR A 326 -2.23 27.80 -6.34
CA TYR A 326 -2.69 26.53 -6.89
C TYR A 326 -4.08 26.68 -7.53
N GLY A 327 -4.22 26.17 -8.76
CA GLY A 327 -5.45 26.21 -9.54
C GLY A 327 -5.89 24.84 -10.03
N ILE A 328 -7.19 24.71 -10.27
CA ILE A 328 -7.78 23.61 -11.03
C ILE A 328 -8.68 24.19 -12.12
N SER A 329 -8.72 23.53 -13.28
CA SER A 329 -9.58 23.93 -14.40
C SER A 329 -10.14 22.73 -15.15
N PHE A 330 -11.24 22.96 -15.87
CA PHE A 330 -12.02 21.94 -16.58
C PHE A 330 -12.66 22.48 -17.87
N GLN A 331 -13.06 21.58 -18.78
CA GLN A 331 -13.77 21.93 -20.01
C GLN A 331 -15.26 22.24 -19.78
N LYS A 332 -15.86 21.74 -18.68
CA LYS A 332 -17.27 21.94 -18.34
C LYS A 332 -17.42 22.39 -16.89
N LYS A 333 -18.42 23.24 -16.61
CA LYS A 333 -18.69 23.73 -15.24
C LYS A 333 -19.16 22.61 -14.29
N ASN A 334 -19.81 21.56 -14.82
CA ASN A 334 -20.23 20.42 -14.00
C ASN A 334 -19.03 19.66 -13.45
N GLU A 335 -17.99 19.41 -14.28
CA GLU A 335 -16.75 18.75 -13.86
C GLU A 335 -16.08 19.49 -12.68
N LEU A 336 -16.07 20.83 -12.71
CA LEU A 336 -15.61 21.63 -11.57
C LEU A 336 -16.52 21.50 -10.34
N ASN A 337 -17.85 21.52 -10.50
CA ASN A 337 -18.78 21.36 -9.38
C ASN A 337 -18.63 19.97 -8.72
N ASP A 338 -18.46 18.92 -9.52
CA ASP A 338 -18.27 17.55 -9.05
C ASP A 338 -16.91 17.38 -8.36
N TYR A 339 -15.85 17.99 -8.89
CA TYR A 339 -14.53 18.05 -8.23
C TYR A 339 -14.56 18.82 -6.90
N LEU A 340 -15.26 19.96 -6.83
CA LEU A 340 -15.40 20.72 -5.58
C LEU A 340 -16.24 19.95 -4.55
N LYS A 341 -17.29 19.26 -4.98
CA LYS A 341 -18.10 18.37 -4.12
C LYS A 341 -17.26 17.18 -3.60
N PHE A 342 -16.41 16.60 -4.44
CA PHE A 342 -15.45 15.58 -4.05
C PHE A 342 -14.48 16.11 -2.97
N LEU A 343 -13.89 17.29 -3.18
CA LEU A 343 -13.02 17.94 -2.18
C LEU A 343 -13.74 18.29 -0.87
N GLU A 344 -15.03 18.65 -0.91
CA GLU A 344 -15.83 18.87 0.32
C GLU A 344 -16.11 17.57 1.08
N GLU A 345 -16.52 16.50 0.40
CA GLU A 345 -16.75 15.19 1.04
C GLU A 345 -15.46 14.62 1.62
N ALA A 346 -14.36 14.73 0.89
CA ALA A 346 -13.01 14.45 1.36
C ALA A 346 -12.62 15.24 2.62
N LYS A 347 -12.83 16.56 2.63
CA LYS A 347 -12.48 17.41 3.78
C LYS A 347 -13.25 17.05 5.05
N LYS A 348 -14.44 16.43 4.91
CA LYS A 348 -15.20 15.84 6.04
C LYS A 348 -14.60 14.52 6.54
N ARG A 349 -13.85 13.79 5.69
CA ARG A 349 -13.19 12.50 6.00
C ARG A 349 -11.76 12.65 6.53
N ASP A 350 -11.06 13.72 6.14
CA ASP A 350 -9.70 14.08 6.58
C ASP A 350 -9.43 13.68 8.04
N HIS A 351 -8.46 12.80 8.25
CA HIS A 351 -8.17 12.21 9.55
C HIS A 351 -7.88 13.25 10.64
N ARG A 352 -7.41 14.45 10.28
CA ARG A 352 -7.12 15.56 11.21
C ARG A 352 -8.42 16.18 11.74
N ASN A 353 -9.46 16.23 10.93
CA ASN A 353 -10.78 16.72 11.30
C ASN A 353 -11.54 15.64 12.09
N VAL A 354 -11.63 14.44 11.54
CA VAL A 354 -12.33 13.30 12.17
C VAL A 354 -11.67 12.87 13.48
N GLY A 355 -10.34 12.77 13.50
CA GLY A 355 -9.56 12.41 14.68
C GLY A 355 -9.68 13.43 15.81
N LYS A 356 -9.83 14.73 15.50
CA LYS A 356 -10.16 15.77 16.49
C LYS A 356 -11.59 15.65 16.99
N GLN A 357 -12.57 15.46 16.09
CA GLN A 357 -13.99 15.31 16.44
C GLN A 357 -14.26 14.09 17.32
N LEU A 358 -13.62 12.95 17.03
CA LEU A 358 -13.79 11.69 17.76
C LEU A 358 -12.81 11.53 18.94
N GLN A 359 -11.93 12.52 19.17
CA GLN A 359 -10.95 12.57 20.25
C GLN A 359 -9.97 11.38 20.23
N PHE A 360 -9.40 11.10 19.05
CA PHE A 360 -8.40 10.05 18.85
C PHE A 360 -6.97 10.55 19.11
N PHE A 361 -6.62 11.77 18.71
CA PHE A 361 -5.28 12.32 18.88
C PHE A 361 -5.27 13.85 18.77
N PHE A 362 -4.15 14.46 19.16
CA PHE A 362 -3.79 15.82 18.79
C PHE A 362 -2.29 15.92 18.45
N PHE A 363 -1.88 17.07 17.94
CA PHE A 363 -0.48 17.42 17.70
C PHE A 363 -0.19 18.74 18.40
N GLU A 364 0.93 18.79 19.12
CA GLU A 364 1.50 20.00 19.69
C GLU A 364 2.66 20.46 18.77
N LYS A 365 2.80 21.76 18.54
CA LYS A 365 3.70 22.36 17.54
C LYS A 365 5.01 22.89 18.09
N GLU A 366 5.05 23.27 19.36
CA GLU A 366 6.19 24.00 19.94
C GLU A 366 7.17 23.05 20.65
N THR A 367 6.64 22.06 21.37
CA THR A 367 7.38 21.11 22.21
C THR A 367 7.71 19.79 21.49
N SER A 368 6.83 19.31 20.61
CA SER A 368 7.06 18.07 19.84
C SER A 368 6.39 18.10 18.46
N PRO A 369 6.73 19.08 17.59
CA PRO A 369 6.19 19.14 16.23
C PRO A 369 6.44 17.84 15.48
N GLY A 370 5.39 17.28 14.88
CA GLY A 370 5.43 16.02 14.14
C GLY A 370 5.35 14.76 15.01
N SER A 371 5.18 14.88 16.32
CA SER A 371 4.90 13.76 17.24
C SER A 371 3.41 13.70 17.58
N CYS A 372 2.79 12.53 17.42
CA CYS A 372 1.37 12.36 17.72
C CYS A 372 1.14 12.16 19.22
N PHE A 373 0.23 12.96 19.81
CA PHE A 373 -0.32 12.71 21.14
C PHE A 373 -1.60 11.90 21.02
N TRP A 374 -1.48 10.58 21.19
CA TRP A 374 -2.62 9.66 21.17
C TRP A 374 -3.49 9.82 22.43
N LEU A 375 -4.77 10.11 22.22
CA LEU A 375 -5.79 10.16 23.28
C LEU A 375 -6.38 8.77 23.52
N PRO A 376 -7.07 8.49 24.65
CA PRO A 376 -7.47 7.13 25.03
C PRO A 376 -8.21 6.32 23.95
N HIS A 377 -9.08 6.94 23.15
CA HIS A 377 -9.75 6.26 22.04
C HIS A 377 -8.80 5.96 20.86
N GLY A 378 -7.84 6.84 20.54
CA GLY A 378 -6.82 6.58 19.54
C GLY A 378 -5.82 5.53 19.99
N THR A 379 -5.39 5.56 21.26
CA THR A 379 -4.51 4.54 21.86
C THR A 379 -5.15 3.15 21.81
N LYS A 380 -6.48 3.04 21.99
CA LYS A 380 -7.22 1.78 21.79
C LYS A 380 -7.12 1.27 20.35
N ILE A 381 -7.36 2.12 19.35
CA ILE A 381 -7.22 1.77 17.91
C ILE A 381 -5.80 1.29 17.61
N TYR A 382 -4.81 2.08 18.00
CA TYR A 382 -3.37 1.86 17.81
C TYR A 382 -2.92 0.52 18.43
N ASN A 383 -3.28 0.28 19.69
CA ASN A 383 -2.92 -0.96 20.40
C ASN A 383 -3.64 -2.18 19.81
N LYS A 384 -4.92 -2.08 19.43
CA LYS A 384 -5.66 -3.19 18.80
C LYS A 384 -5.03 -3.58 17.46
N LEU A 385 -4.65 -2.62 16.64
CA LEU A 385 -3.98 -2.84 15.36
C LEU A 385 -2.63 -3.54 15.54
N ILE A 386 -1.81 -3.10 16.49
CA ILE A 386 -0.52 -3.76 16.82
C ILE A 386 -0.74 -5.18 17.37
N HIS A 387 -1.70 -5.40 18.28
CA HIS A 387 -1.99 -6.74 18.81
C HIS A 387 -2.50 -7.70 17.73
N PHE A 388 -3.29 -7.21 16.79
CA PHE A 388 -3.70 -7.97 15.60
C PHE A 388 -2.48 -8.38 14.77
N VAL A 389 -1.61 -7.45 14.36
CA VAL A 389 -0.42 -7.80 13.56
C VAL A 389 0.56 -8.69 14.33
N ARG A 390 0.73 -8.53 15.64
CA ARG A 390 1.49 -9.46 16.51
C ARG A 390 0.93 -10.88 16.48
N LYS A 391 -0.39 -11.06 16.54
CA LYS A 391 -1.05 -12.38 16.42
C LYS A 391 -0.79 -12.98 15.04
N GLU A 392 -0.95 -12.17 13.99
CA GLU A 392 -0.71 -12.59 12.60
C GLU A 392 0.76 -12.93 12.31
N TYR A 393 1.72 -12.27 12.98
CA TYR A 393 3.15 -12.59 12.93
C TYR A 393 3.46 -13.95 13.55
N ARG A 394 2.92 -14.24 14.74
CA ARG A 394 3.06 -15.56 15.39
C ARG A 394 2.46 -16.68 14.53
N LEU A 395 1.28 -16.45 13.94
CA LEU A 395 0.66 -17.37 12.98
C LEU A 395 1.50 -17.63 11.71
N ARG A 396 2.47 -16.76 11.39
CA ARG A 396 3.38 -16.87 10.24
C ARG A 396 4.85 -17.13 10.61
N LYS A 397 5.13 -17.53 11.86
CA LYS A 397 6.48 -17.86 12.34
C LYS A 397 7.48 -16.70 12.16
N TYR A 398 7.07 -15.52 12.62
CA TYR A 398 7.92 -14.34 12.84
C TYR A 398 8.20 -14.19 14.33
N GLU A 399 9.47 -14.01 14.69
CA GLU A 399 9.91 -13.81 16.07
C GLU A 399 9.98 -12.32 16.39
N GLU A 400 9.28 -11.90 17.46
CA GLU A 400 9.24 -10.50 17.87
C GLU A 400 10.48 -10.15 18.71
N VAL A 401 11.22 -9.12 18.28
CA VAL A 401 12.45 -8.62 18.93
C VAL A 401 12.28 -7.17 19.37
N ILE A 402 13.14 -6.73 20.30
CA ILE A 402 13.20 -5.35 20.78
C ILE A 402 14.64 -4.85 20.62
N THR A 403 14.85 -3.84 19.77
CA THR A 403 16.15 -3.18 19.61
C THR A 403 16.20 -1.78 20.24
N PRO A 404 17.37 -1.30 20.70
CA PRO A 404 17.55 0.05 21.23
C PRO A 404 17.03 1.17 20.31
N ASN A 405 16.62 2.30 20.91
CA ASN A 405 16.18 3.48 20.16
C ASN A 405 17.34 4.43 19.76
N VAL A 406 18.51 4.27 20.38
CA VAL A 406 19.70 5.12 20.20
C VAL A 406 20.89 4.23 19.88
N PHE A 407 21.66 4.61 18.86
CA PHE A 407 22.92 3.95 18.49
C PHE A 407 23.99 4.99 18.17
N SER A 408 25.25 4.61 18.36
CA SER A 408 26.39 5.42 17.94
C SER A 408 26.47 5.48 16.41
N CYS A 409 26.86 6.63 15.86
CA CYS A 409 26.83 6.85 14.42
C CYS A 409 27.70 5.91 13.58
N ASP A 410 28.65 5.20 14.20
CA ASP A 410 29.45 4.19 13.51
C ASP A 410 28.59 3.05 12.94
N LEU A 411 27.48 2.68 13.60
CA LEU A 411 26.54 1.70 13.07
C LEU A 411 25.91 2.16 11.75
N TRP A 412 25.55 3.45 11.68
CA TRP A 412 24.97 4.06 10.49
C TRP A 412 26.01 4.23 9.37
N LYS A 413 27.29 4.43 9.71
CA LYS A 413 28.41 4.46 8.74
C LYS A 413 28.68 3.08 8.15
N THR A 414 28.75 2.04 8.98
CA THR A 414 28.88 0.63 8.53
C THR A 414 27.75 0.29 7.56
N SER A 415 26.50 0.58 7.95
CA SER A 415 25.32 0.29 7.13
C SER A 415 25.17 1.14 5.86
N GLY A 416 26.05 2.13 5.63
CA GLY A 416 25.97 3.08 4.51
C GLY A 416 24.84 4.11 4.60
N HIS A 417 24.01 4.03 5.64
CA HIS A 417 22.88 4.95 5.81
C HIS A 417 23.33 6.34 6.24
N TYR A 418 24.47 6.48 6.92
CA TYR A 418 25.00 7.77 7.33
C TYR A 418 25.23 8.71 6.14
N GLN A 419 25.78 8.20 5.04
CA GLN A 419 26.05 8.96 3.81
C GLN A 419 24.77 9.44 3.11
N ASN A 420 23.68 8.68 3.23
CA ASN A 420 22.44 8.90 2.46
C ASN A 420 21.28 9.50 3.28
N TYR A 421 21.32 9.40 4.62
CA TYR A 421 20.21 9.78 5.52
C TYR A 421 20.59 10.76 6.63
N LYS A 422 21.85 11.23 6.74
CA LYS A 422 22.31 12.08 7.87
C LYS A 422 21.36 13.22 8.21
N ASP A 423 20.96 14.00 7.21
CA ASP A 423 20.14 15.21 7.41
C ASP A 423 18.70 14.88 7.86
N CYS A 424 18.23 13.66 7.56
CA CYS A 424 16.95 13.11 7.98
C CYS A 424 17.00 12.39 9.33
N MET A 425 18.09 12.51 10.10
CA MET A 425 18.26 11.86 11.41
C MET A 425 18.31 12.86 12.56
N PHE A 426 17.85 12.44 13.75
CA PHE A 426 18.08 13.18 14.99
C PHE A 426 19.42 12.75 15.59
N LEU A 427 20.41 13.63 15.50
CA LEU A 427 21.78 13.39 15.94
C LEU A 427 22.15 14.26 17.14
N PHE A 428 23.01 13.74 18.01
CA PHE A 428 23.51 14.43 19.19
C PHE A 428 24.89 13.90 19.59
N ASN A 429 25.69 14.73 20.26
CA ASN A 429 27.02 14.36 20.74
C ASN A 429 27.00 14.02 22.22
N LEU A 430 27.66 12.93 22.60
CA LEU A 430 27.84 12.48 23.98
C LEU A 430 29.22 11.83 24.10
N GLU A 431 30.00 12.25 25.09
CA GLU A 431 31.38 11.77 25.35
C GLU A 431 32.30 11.86 24.12
N ASN A 432 32.27 13.01 23.43
CA ASN A 432 32.98 13.28 22.17
C ASN A 432 32.64 12.34 21.00
N LYS A 433 31.58 11.53 21.13
CA LYS A 433 31.07 10.64 20.09
C LYS A 433 29.72 11.12 19.56
N GLU A 434 29.50 10.97 18.26
CA GLU A 434 28.21 11.26 17.63
C GLU A 434 27.28 10.03 17.77
N TRP A 435 26.04 10.28 18.18
CA TRP A 435 24.96 9.31 18.36
C TRP A 435 23.72 9.78 17.59
N GLY A 436 22.80 8.85 17.31
CA GLY A 436 21.52 9.18 16.70
C GLY A 436 20.39 8.27 17.15
N MET A 437 19.17 8.83 17.14
CA MET A 437 17.94 8.02 17.25
C MET A 437 17.74 7.22 15.96
N LYS A 438 17.25 5.98 16.06
CA LYS A 438 17.11 5.08 14.90
C LYS A 438 16.06 5.58 13.88
N PRO A 439 16.39 5.72 12.58
CA PRO A 439 15.43 6.03 11.53
C PRO A 439 14.78 4.77 10.89
N MET A 440 15.28 3.59 11.24
CA MET A 440 14.91 2.25 10.74
C MET A 440 15.50 1.15 11.66
N ASN A 441 14.98 -0.08 11.67
CA ASN A 441 15.47 -1.14 12.55
C ASN A 441 16.58 -2.02 11.96
N CYS A 442 16.74 -2.08 10.63
CA CYS A 442 17.59 -3.06 9.92
C CYS A 442 19.02 -3.22 10.48
N PRO A 443 19.82 -2.16 10.74
CA PRO A 443 21.16 -2.29 11.30
C PRO A 443 21.21 -2.96 12.68
N GLY A 444 20.16 -2.81 13.49
CA GLY A 444 20.01 -3.54 14.76
C GLY A 444 19.78 -5.03 14.53
N HIS A 445 18.99 -5.41 13.53
CA HIS A 445 18.72 -6.82 13.19
C HIS A 445 19.96 -7.49 12.58
N CYS A 446 20.78 -6.75 11.83
CA CYS A 446 22.09 -7.23 11.38
C CYS A 446 23.03 -7.56 12.54
N ILE A 447 23.06 -6.72 13.60
CA ILE A 447 23.82 -7.03 14.84
C ILE A 447 23.28 -8.33 15.47
N MET A 448 21.96 -8.47 15.59
CA MET A 448 21.34 -9.67 16.18
C MET A 448 21.69 -10.93 15.40
N PHE A 449 21.55 -10.92 14.06
CA PHE A 449 21.96 -12.05 13.21
C PHE A 449 23.44 -12.42 13.41
N LYS A 450 24.33 -11.43 13.55
CA LYS A 450 25.77 -11.65 13.76
C LYS A 450 26.10 -12.32 15.12
N GLN A 451 25.16 -12.40 16.06
CA GLN A 451 25.31 -13.18 17.30
C GLN A 451 24.81 -14.64 17.18
N LEU A 452 24.16 -15.01 16.08
CA LEU A 452 23.57 -16.34 15.89
C LEU A 452 24.55 -17.28 15.16
N ASN A 453 24.63 -18.53 15.59
CA ASN A 453 25.35 -19.60 14.89
C ASN A 453 24.47 -20.20 13.78
N VAL A 454 24.27 -19.45 12.69
CA VAL A 454 23.29 -19.77 11.64
C VAL A 454 23.81 -20.84 10.68
N SER A 455 22.95 -21.80 10.34
CA SER A 455 23.16 -22.77 9.26
C SER A 455 22.06 -22.64 8.20
N TYR A 456 22.27 -23.23 7.02
CA TYR A 456 21.22 -23.29 5.98
C TYR A 456 19.89 -23.87 6.50
N ARG A 457 19.91 -24.81 7.48
CA ARG A 457 18.71 -25.41 8.10
C ARG A 457 17.94 -24.45 9.02
N SER A 458 18.57 -23.35 9.41
CA SER A 458 18.00 -22.33 10.28
C SER A 458 17.29 -21.23 9.49
N LEU A 459 17.48 -21.15 8.17
CA LEU A 459 16.86 -20.18 7.29
C LEU A 459 15.47 -20.69 6.82
N PRO A 460 14.50 -19.81 6.55
CA PRO A 460 14.55 -18.35 6.72
C PRO A 460 14.29 -17.92 8.18
N ILE A 461 15.12 -17.02 8.70
CA ILE A 461 14.95 -16.38 10.02
C ILE A 461 14.15 -15.10 9.83
N ARG A 462 13.02 -14.95 10.53
CA ARG A 462 12.12 -13.78 10.40
C ARG A 462 12.09 -12.99 11.70
N LEU A 463 12.77 -11.84 11.75
CA LEU A 463 12.74 -10.94 12.92
C LEU A 463 11.72 -9.82 12.68
N ALA A 464 10.81 -9.57 13.62
CA ALA A 464 9.83 -8.48 13.59
C ALA A 464 10.04 -7.53 14.77
N ASP A 465 9.99 -6.21 14.55
CA ASP A 465 10.35 -5.20 15.55
C ASP A 465 9.41 -4.00 15.49
N PHE A 466 8.57 -3.89 16.51
CA PHE A 466 7.65 -2.76 16.70
C PHE A 466 8.34 -1.58 17.41
N GLY A 467 9.65 -1.41 17.25
CA GLY A 467 10.44 -0.35 17.85
C GLY A 467 10.07 1.05 17.35
N VAL A 468 10.36 2.06 18.17
CA VAL A 468 10.03 3.45 17.85
C VAL A 468 11.12 4.04 16.95
N LEU A 469 10.69 4.59 15.81
CA LEU A 469 11.56 5.17 14.81
C LEU A 469 11.40 6.70 14.78
N HIS A 470 12.50 7.39 14.48
CA HIS A 470 12.56 8.84 14.43
C HIS A 470 13.27 9.32 13.15
N ARG A 471 12.60 10.17 12.37
CA ARG A 471 13.17 10.85 11.19
C ARG A 471 12.97 12.35 11.31
N ASN A 472 14.02 13.13 11.03
CA ASN A 472 14.02 14.59 11.11
C ASN A 472 13.34 15.24 9.89
N GLU A 473 12.06 14.93 9.71
CA GLU A 473 11.23 15.50 8.65
C GLU A 473 11.20 17.04 8.71
N ILE A 474 11.29 17.69 7.55
CA ILE A 474 11.24 19.16 7.43
C ILE A 474 9.89 19.65 7.97
N THR A 475 9.86 20.69 8.81
CA THR A 475 8.63 21.12 9.52
C THR A 475 7.44 21.41 8.57
N GLY A 476 7.71 21.87 7.34
CA GLY A 476 6.69 22.11 6.31
C GLY A 476 6.12 20.87 5.61
N SER A 477 6.75 19.69 5.72
CA SER A 477 6.24 18.42 5.17
C SER A 477 5.29 17.69 6.13
N LEU A 478 5.27 18.08 7.40
CA LEU A 478 4.50 17.42 8.46
C LEU A 478 2.99 17.53 8.20
N SER A 479 2.30 16.39 8.18
CA SER A 479 0.88 16.31 7.80
C SER A 479 0.15 15.30 8.67
N GLY A 480 -0.35 15.75 9.82
CA GLY A 480 -1.14 14.92 10.73
C GLY A 480 -0.44 13.59 11.03
N LEU A 481 -1.15 12.48 10.83
CA LEU A 481 -0.61 11.13 10.99
C LEU A 481 0.10 10.59 9.72
N THR A 482 -0.11 11.16 8.53
CA THR A 482 0.43 10.60 7.27
C THR A 482 1.94 10.86 7.09
N ARG A 483 2.46 11.96 7.67
CA ARG A 483 3.88 12.31 7.69
C ARG A 483 4.26 12.96 9.04
N VAL A 484 5.09 12.24 9.79
CA VAL A 484 5.39 12.43 11.22
C VAL A 484 6.88 12.23 11.50
N ARG A 485 7.39 12.81 12.60
CA ARG A 485 8.80 12.68 13.03
C ARG A 485 9.03 11.45 13.90
N ARG A 486 8.13 11.19 14.86
CA ARG A 486 8.05 9.93 15.61
C ARG A 486 7.02 9.03 14.97
N PHE A 487 7.38 7.78 14.72
CA PHE A 487 6.45 6.76 14.24
C PHE A 487 6.85 5.37 14.75
N GLN A 488 5.96 4.40 14.51
CA GLN A 488 6.21 2.99 14.79
C GLN A 488 5.78 2.20 13.56
N GLN A 489 6.59 1.23 13.15
CA GLN A 489 6.28 0.37 12.01
C GLN A 489 5.99 -1.05 12.49
N ASP A 490 5.27 -1.82 11.69
CA ASP A 490 5.26 -3.28 11.78
C ASP A 490 6.46 -3.89 11.04
N ASP A 491 7.66 -3.36 11.33
CA ASP A 491 8.89 -3.62 10.57
C ASP A 491 9.37 -5.06 10.76
N SER A 492 9.92 -5.65 9.70
CA SER A 492 10.48 -6.99 9.77
C SER A 492 11.52 -7.27 8.70
N HIS A 493 12.57 -8.00 9.10
CA HIS A 493 13.70 -8.41 8.29
C HIS A 493 13.76 -9.94 8.24
N ILE A 494 13.63 -10.49 7.03
CA ILE A 494 13.72 -11.93 6.78
C ILE A 494 15.11 -12.23 6.21
N PHE A 495 15.93 -12.96 6.97
CA PHE A 495 17.24 -13.44 6.53
C PHE A 495 17.06 -14.81 5.88
N CYS A 496 17.43 -14.94 4.61
CA CYS A 496 17.21 -16.16 3.83
C CYS A 496 18.32 -16.43 2.80
N SER A 497 18.30 -17.61 2.18
CA SER A 497 19.13 -17.95 1.01
C SER A 497 18.37 -17.68 -0.30
N TYR A 498 19.06 -17.72 -1.44
CA TYR A 498 18.49 -17.46 -2.78
C TYR A 498 17.23 -18.31 -3.08
N GLU A 499 17.22 -19.59 -2.68
CA GLU A 499 16.11 -20.52 -2.92
C GLU A 499 14.79 -20.12 -2.22
N HIS A 500 14.86 -19.28 -1.19
CA HIS A 500 13.71 -18.86 -0.37
C HIS A 500 13.05 -17.56 -0.83
N ILE A 501 13.67 -16.75 -1.69
CA ILE A 501 13.16 -15.40 -2.03
C ILE A 501 11.71 -15.48 -2.54
N LYS A 502 11.46 -16.35 -3.53
CA LYS A 502 10.16 -16.43 -4.20
C LYS A 502 9.04 -16.83 -3.24
N SER A 503 9.28 -17.79 -2.33
CA SER A 503 8.28 -18.23 -1.36
C SER A 503 8.04 -17.18 -0.27
N GLU A 504 9.08 -16.51 0.23
CA GLU A 504 8.93 -15.49 1.28
C GLU A 504 8.31 -14.17 0.78
N VAL A 505 8.55 -13.80 -0.49
CA VAL A 505 7.84 -12.69 -1.14
C VAL A 505 6.36 -13.03 -1.31
N LEU A 506 6.02 -14.23 -1.82
CA LEU A 506 4.62 -14.68 -1.95
C LEU A 506 3.91 -14.78 -0.58
N ASN A 507 4.57 -15.32 0.44
CA ASN A 507 4.07 -15.38 1.81
C ASN A 507 3.79 -13.99 2.38
N THR A 508 4.60 -12.98 2.03
CA THR A 508 4.43 -11.60 2.46
C THR A 508 3.31 -10.91 1.68
N LEU A 509 3.24 -11.07 0.35
CA LEU A 509 2.14 -10.56 -0.49
C LEU A 509 0.77 -11.08 0.00
N ASN A 510 0.64 -12.39 0.23
CA ASN A 510 -0.58 -13.00 0.78
C ASN A 510 -0.99 -12.44 2.15
N PHE A 511 -0.03 -11.98 2.95
CA PHE A 511 -0.30 -11.32 4.23
C PHE A 511 -0.76 -9.86 4.04
N ILE A 512 -0.20 -9.14 3.07
CA ILE A 512 -0.67 -7.79 2.69
C ILE A 512 -2.14 -7.86 2.24
N PHE A 513 -2.46 -8.73 1.29
CA PHE A 513 -3.83 -8.86 0.77
C PHE A 513 -4.82 -9.21 1.89
N PHE A 514 -4.50 -10.19 2.76
CA PHE A 514 -5.36 -10.52 3.90
C PHE A 514 -5.67 -9.32 4.82
N ILE A 515 -4.70 -8.46 5.11
CA ILE A 515 -4.96 -7.26 5.93
C ILE A 515 -5.71 -6.18 5.15
N TYR A 516 -5.52 -6.08 3.83
CA TYR A 516 -6.07 -4.98 3.02
C TYR A 516 -7.53 -5.27 2.63
N ASP A 517 -7.83 -6.52 2.24
CA ASP A 517 -9.18 -7.01 1.96
C ASP A 517 -10.08 -6.95 3.21
N LEU A 518 -9.52 -7.17 4.40
CA LEU A 518 -10.21 -7.05 5.69
C LEU A 518 -10.78 -5.64 5.96
N PHE A 519 -10.25 -4.62 5.28
CA PHE A 519 -10.70 -3.23 5.38
C PHE A 519 -11.32 -2.70 4.07
N ASP A 520 -11.58 -3.55 3.07
CA ASP A 520 -12.04 -3.16 1.71
C ASP A 520 -11.15 -2.08 1.06
N PHE A 521 -9.83 -2.16 1.30
CA PHE A 521 -8.89 -1.19 0.74
C PHE A 521 -8.64 -1.43 -0.76
N LYS A 522 -8.55 -0.33 -1.51
CA LYS A 522 -8.11 -0.34 -2.92
C LYS A 522 -6.64 0.01 -3.01
N TYR A 523 -5.86 -0.89 -3.58
CA TYR A 523 -4.42 -0.80 -3.68
C TYR A 523 -3.90 -1.16 -5.08
N GLU A 524 -2.74 -0.62 -5.43
CA GLU A 524 -2.01 -0.90 -6.67
C GLU A 524 -0.57 -1.32 -6.33
N LEU A 525 -0.06 -2.33 -7.06
CA LEU A 525 1.29 -2.88 -6.88
C LEU A 525 2.22 -2.30 -7.94
N TYR A 526 3.41 -1.88 -7.51
CA TYR A 526 4.46 -1.38 -8.38
C TYR A 526 5.78 -2.12 -8.13
N LEU A 527 6.51 -2.46 -9.20
CA LEU A 527 7.87 -2.96 -9.15
C LEU A 527 8.84 -1.81 -9.40
N SER A 528 9.57 -1.40 -8.37
CA SER A 528 10.47 -0.24 -8.38
C SER A 528 11.93 -0.69 -8.54
N THR A 529 12.52 -0.34 -9.69
CA THR A 529 13.83 -0.85 -10.17
C THR A 529 15.01 0.08 -9.87
N ARG A 530 16.24 -0.34 -10.23
CA ARG A 530 17.52 0.32 -9.93
C ARG A 530 17.52 1.83 -10.17
N PRO A 531 17.69 2.66 -9.11
CA PRO A 531 17.78 4.11 -9.22
C PRO A 531 19.11 4.54 -9.88
N GLN A 532 19.19 5.80 -10.32
CA GLN A 532 20.44 6.38 -10.82
C GLN A 532 21.58 6.35 -9.78
N LYS A 533 21.25 6.38 -8.47
CA LYS A 533 22.20 6.31 -7.35
C LYS A 533 22.01 5.00 -6.57
N TYR A 534 22.72 3.96 -6.98
CA TYR A 534 22.70 2.63 -6.37
C TYR A 534 24.07 2.20 -5.85
N ILE A 535 24.10 1.16 -5.02
CA ILE A 535 25.31 0.43 -4.62
C ILE A 535 25.19 -1.06 -4.98
N GLY A 536 26.34 -1.74 -5.15
CA GLY A 536 26.40 -3.15 -5.52
C GLY A 536 26.56 -3.41 -7.02
N ASN A 537 26.77 -4.68 -7.38
CA ASN A 537 26.98 -5.11 -8.77
C ASN A 537 25.67 -5.10 -9.56
N ILE A 538 25.72 -4.62 -10.81
CA ILE A 538 24.63 -4.66 -11.80
C ILE A 538 24.01 -6.06 -11.89
N ALA A 539 24.82 -7.13 -11.95
CA ALA A 539 24.32 -8.50 -12.05
C ALA A 539 23.48 -8.95 -10.83
N THR A 540 23.80 -8.45 -9.63
CA THR A 540 23.01 -8.72 -8.41
C THR A 540 21.67 -7.99 -8.45
N TRP A 541 21.65 -6.76 -8.98
CA TRP A 541 20.44 -5.98 -9.21
C TRP A 541 19.54 -6.61 -10.26
N ASP A 542 20.10 -7.01 -11.40
CA ASP A 542 19.34 -7.63 -12.50
C ASP A 542 18.71 -8.97 -12.04
N PHE A 543 19.42 -9.75 -11.20
CA PHE A 543 18.85 -10.92 -10.54
C PHE A 543 17.70 -10.53 -9.58
N ALA A 544 17.91 -9.53 -8.73
CA ALA A 544 16.94 -9.11 -7.72
C ALA A 544 15.62 -8.59 -8.34
N GLU A 545 15.71 -7.83 -9.43
CA GLU A 545 14.55 -7.32 -10.16
C GLU A 545 13.75 -8.45 -10.81
N ASN A 546 14.43 -9.41 -11.44
CA ASN A 546 13.77 -10.59 -12.01
C ASN A 546 13.15 -11.48 -10.92
N ALA A 547 13.80 -11.67 -9.76
CA ALA A 547 13.26 -12.45 -8.65
C ALA A 547 11.96 -11.84 -8.08
N LEU A 548 11.87 -10.51 -7.95
CA LEU A 548 10.63 -9.83 -7.54
C LEU A 548 9.55 -9.88 -8.63
N LYS A 549 9.94 -9.69 -9.90
CA LYS A 549 9.05 -9.79 -11.07
C LYS A 549 8.42 -11.18 -11.20
N ASP A 550 9.20 -12.24 -11.00
CA ASP A 550 8.72 -13.62 -11.05
C ASP A 550 7.80 -13.97 -9.88
N ALA A 551 8.05 -13.39 -8.69
CA ALA A 551 7.14 -13.52 -7.56
C ALA A 551 5.80 -12.79 -7.83
N LEU A 552 5.84 -11.56 -8.36
CA LEU A 552 4.64 -10.81 -8.77
C LEU A 552 3.82 -11.53 -9.85
N ASN A 553 4.48 -12.04 -10.90
CA ASN A 553 3.84 -12.84 -11.94
C ASN A 553 3.22 -14.12 -11.37
N SER A 554 3.89 -14.78 -10.42
CA SER A 554 3.38 -16.00 -9.77
C SER A 554 2.22 -15.73 -8.79
N ALA A 555 2.05 -14.48 -8.33
CA ALA A 555 0.90 -14.08 -7.52
C ALA A 555 -0.38 -13.87 -8.36
N ASN A 556 -0.29 -13.90 -9.70
CA ASN A 556 -1.42 -13.71 -10.64
C ASN A 556 -2.21 -12.40 -10.40
N ILE A 557 -1.50 -11.31 -10.07
CA ILE A 557 -2.06 -10.00 -9.75
C ILE A 557 -1.50 -8.96 -10.71
N LYS A 558 -2.33 -7.97 -11.09
CA LYS A 558 -1.88 -6.85 -11.92
C LYS A 558 -0.92 -5.95 -11.14
N TRP A 559 0.27 -5.75 -11.68
CA TRP A 559 1.29 -4.83 -11.18
C TRP A 559 1.75 -3.90 -12.31
N ASN A 560 2.33 -2.75 -11.95
CA ASN A 560 2.90 -1.76 -12.86
C ASN A 560 4.42 -1.64 -12.65
N LEU A 561 5.18 -1.20 -13.65
CA LEU A 561 6.62 -0.91 -13.49
C LEU A 561 6.82 0.54 -13.00
N ASN A 562 7.81 0.76 -12.15
CA ASN A 562 8.22 2.10 -11.66
C ASN A 562 9.74 2.24 -11.86
N GLU A 563 10.16 2.73 -13.03
CA GLU A 563 11.58 2.71 -13.40
C GLU A 563 12.40 3.70 -12.56
N GLY A 564 13.38 3.18 -11.81
CA GLY A 564 14.35 3.99 -11.07
C GLY A 564 13.95 4.43 -9.65
N ASP A 565 12.80 4.00 -9.11
CA ASP A 565 12.36 4.35 -7.74
C ASP A 565 12.81 3.33 -6.66
N GLY A 566 13.59 2.31 -7.00
CA GLY A 566 14.19 1.39 -6.01
C GLY A 566 15.07 2.13 -5.00
N ALA A 567 15.16 1.66 -3.74
CA ALA A 567 16.09 2.30 -2.80
C ALA A 567 17.54 1.87 -3.08
N PHE A 568 18.51 2.68 -2.66
CA PHE A 568 19.92 2.59 -3.07
C PHE A 568 20.60 1.20 -2.93
N TYR A 569 20.07 0.29 -2.10
CA TYR A 569 20.61 -1.05 -1.84
C TYR A 569 19.90 -2.22 -2.53
N GLY A 570 18.74 -2.00 -3.17
CA GLY A 570 18.04 -3.05 -3.92
C GLY A 570 16.60 -2.70 -4.34
N PRO A 571 15.99 -3.47 -5.25
CA PRO A 571 14.66 -3.20 -5.78
C PRO A 571 13.56 -3.54 -4.77
N LYS A 572 12.38 -2.95 -4.97
CA LYS A 572 11.23 -3.11 -4.07
C LYS A 572 9.90 -3.30 -4.80
N ILE A 573 9.00 -4.06 -4.19
CA ILE A 573 7.57 -4.05 -4.49
C ILE A 573 6.93 -3.02 -3.57
N ASP A 574 6.26 -2.04 -4.14
CA ASP A 574 5.49 -1.03 -3.41
C ASP A 574 4.00 -1.28 -3.54
N ILE A 575 3.29 -1.18 -2.41
CA ILE A 575 1.84 -1.33 -2.36
C ILE A 575 1.24 0.01 -1.93
N LEU A 576 0.63 0.69 -2.90
CA LEU A 576 0.10 2.04 -2.78
C LEU A 576 -1.41 2.00 -2.52
N LEU A 577 -1.84 2.54 -1.39
CA LEU A 577 -3.25 2.69 -1.00
C LEU A 577 -3.82 4.01 -1.49
N ARG A 578 -5.06 4.00 -2.01
CA ARG A 578 -5.83 5.22 -2.32
C ARG A 578 -6.60 5.70 -1.10
N ASP A 579 -6.44 6.97 -0.74
CA ASP A 579 -7.19 7.60 0.36
C ASP A 579 -8.47 8.33 -0.10
N SER A 580 -9.06 9.11 0.80
CA SER A 580 -10.30 9.84 0.56
C SER A 580 -10.24 10.95 -0.50
N ILE A 581 -9.04 11.34 -0.95
CA ILE A 581 -8.79 12.25 -2.08
C ILE A 581 -7.95 11.61 -3.18
N ASN A 582 -8.02 10.28 -3.34
CA ASN A 582 -7.25 9.53 -4.34
C ASN A 582 -5.71 9.71 -4.26
N ARG A 583 -5.17 10.30 -3.18
CA ARG A 583 -3.71 10.32 -2.98
C ARG A 583 -3.24 8.90 -2.78
N MET A 584 -2.13 8.56 -3.44
CA MET A 584 -1.44 7.29 -3.28
C MET A 584 -0.53 7.38 -2.05
N HIS A 585 -0.73 6.48 -1.08
CA HIS A 585 0.14 6.35 0.09
C HIS A 585 0.82 4.99 0.07
N GLN A 586 2.15 4.98 0.07
CA GLN A 586 2.92 3.76 0.26
C GLN A 586 2.73 3.29 1.71
N CYS A 587 2.24 2.06 1.88
CA CYS A 587 2.08 1.42 3.19
C CYS A 587 2.81 0.09 3.21
N GLY A 588 2.37 -0.86 2.38
CA GLY A 588 3.05 -2.12 2.19
C GLY A 588 4.31 -1.94 1.35
N THR A 589 5.38 -2.63 1.71
CA THR A 589 6.59 -2.72 0.90
C THR A 589 7.29 -4.06 1.11
N ILE A 590 7.93 -4.58 0.06
CA ILE A 590 8.77 -5.79 0.10
C ILE A 590 10.04 -5.49 -0.70
N GLN A 591 11.18 -5.41 -0.03
CA GLN A 591 12.44 -4.97 -0.63
C GLN A 591 13.56 -5.97 -0.38
N LEU A 592 14.35 -6.27 -1.41
CA LEU A 592 15.52 -7.13 -1.29
C LEU A 592 16.77 -6.29 -0.99
N ASP A 593 17.62 -6.76 -0.08
CA ASP A 593 18.91 -6.16 0.25
C ASP A 593 20.01 -7.24 0.25
N PHE A 594 21.01 -7.02 -0.60
CA PHE A 594 22.21 -7.83 -0.76
C PHE A 594 23.47 -7.12 -0.21
N GLN A 595 23.33 -5.88 0.25
CA GLN A 595 24.38 -4.94 0.61
C GLN A 595 24.60 -4.88 2.13
N LEU A 596 23.55 -4.86 2.95
CA LEU A 596 23.68 -4.97 4.41
C LEU A 596 24.35 -6.29 4.85
N PRO A 597 24.04 -7.47 4.26
CA PRO A 597 24.81 -8.69 4.52
C PRO A 597 26.31 -8.58 4.27
N ILE A 598 26.71 -7.86 3.21
CA ILE A 598 28.12 -7.60 2.90
C ILE A 598 28.71 -6.63 3.93
N ARG A 599 28.07 -5.48 4.15
CA ARG A 599 28.52 -4.39 5.02
C ARG A 599 28.67 -4.77 6.49
N PHE A 600 27.88 -5.73 6.97
CA PHE A 600 28.00 -6.28 8.33
C PHE A 600 28.85 -7.56 8.40
N ASN A 601 29.30 -8.08 7.26
CA ASN A 601 29.85 -9.43 7.11
C ASN A 601 29.00 -10.51 7.81
N LEU A 602 27.74 -10.62 7.37
CA LEU A 602 26.81 -11.67 7.80
C LEU A 602 27.10 -12.95 7.00
N GLN A 603 27.16 -14.09 7.69
CA GLN A 603 27.51 -15.38 7.11
C GLN A 603 26.68 -16.51 7.75
N TYR A 604 26.36 -17.59 7.02
CA TYR A 604 25.78 -18.83 7.55
C TYR A 604 26.51 -20.07 7.02
N LYS A 605 26.52 -21.18 7.78
CA LYS A 605 27.10 -22.47 7.33
C LYS A 605 26.33 -23.05 6.13
N SER A 606 27.03 -23.30 5.02
CA SER A 606 26.46 -23.89 3.79
C SER A 606 26.00 -25.33 3.98
N LYS A 607 25.31 -25.87 2.96
CA LYS A 607 24.98 -27.31 2.88
C LYS A 607 26.25 -28.17 2.89
N ASP A 608 27.26 -27.76 2.14
CA ASP A 608 28.53 -28.49 1.98
C ASP A 608 29.39 -28.49 3.24
N PHE A 609 29.39 -27.39 4.01
CA PHE A 609 30.10 -27.33 5.29
C PHE A 609 29.56 -28.37 6.26
N VAL A 610 28.23 -28.46 6.39
CA VAL A 610 27.57 -29.41 7.30
C VAL A 610 27.77 -30.85 6.83
N ALA A 611 27.89 -31.09 5.52
CA ALA A 611 28.23 -32.41 4.98
C ALA A 611 29.69 -32.82 5.28
N ALA A 612 30.64 -31.89 5.24
CA ALA A 612 32.04 -32.14 5.60
C ALA A 612 32.23 -32.34 7.12
N ASP A 613 31.68 -31.43 7.95
CA ASP A 613 31.73 -31.46 9.43
C ASP A 613 31.11 -32.78 9.97
N ALA A 614 30.01 -33.25 9.38
CA ALA A 614 29.40 -34.54 9.71
C ALA A 614 30.16 -35.76 9.13
N GLY A 615 30.96 -35.59 8.07
CA GLY A 615 31.82 -36.64 7.53
C GLY A 615 33.06 -36.87 8.40
N GLU A 616 33.72 -35.80 8.82
CA GLU A 616 34.90 -35.85 9.69
C GLU A 616 34.56 -36.41 11.08
N GLN A 617 33.40 -36.06 11.66
CA GLN A 617 32.96 -36.61 12.95
C GLN A 617 32.54 -38.09 12.91
N ASN A 618 32.40 -38.70 11.73
CA ASN A 618 32.23 -40.16 11.57
C ASN A 618 33.48 -40.83 10.95
N GLY A 619 34.62 -40.13 10.93
CA GLY A 619 35.84 -40.53 10.23
C GLY A 619 36.76 -41.50 10.98
N GLU A 620 36.52 -41.78 12.27
CA GLU A 620 37.38 -42.64 13.11
C GLU A 620 36.85 -44.07 13.34
N GLU A 621 36.05 -44.64 12.42
CA GLU A 621 35.97 -46.11 12.32
C GLU A 621 35.42 -46.61 10.95
N ARG A 622 36.32 -46.87 9.98
CA ARG A 622 36.30 -47.94 8.95
C ARG A 622 37.20 -47.60 7.75
N THR A 623 38.44 -48.08 7.81
CA THR A 623 39.26 -48.34 6.62
C THR A 623 38.68 -49.49 5.80
N GLU A 624 38.92 -49.48 4.49
CA GLU A 624 38.85 -50.65 3.59
C GLU A 624 37.50 -51.41 3.48
N GLU A 625 36.61 -50.94 2.60
CA GLU A 625 36.05 -51.73 1.47
C GLU A 625 34.91 -50.96 0.74
N ARG A 626 35.26 -50.27 -0.36
CA ARG A 626 34.53 -50.28 -1.66
C ARG A 626 35.07 -49.22 -2.64
N ALA A 627 36.04 -49.64 -3.44
CA ALA A 627 35.97 -49.33 -4.87
C ALA A 627 34.81 -50.13 -5.50
N GLU A 628 34.53 -49.90 -6.79
CA GLU A 628 33.55 -50.68 -7.58
C GLU A 628 32.09 -50.68 -7.07
N LYS A 629 31.42 -49.53 -7.24
CA LYS A 629 30.20 -49.45 -8.09
C LYS A 629 29.70 -48.01 -8.23
N ARG A 630 30.05 -47.38 -9.36
CA ARG A 630 29.33 -46.22 -9.93
C ARG A 630 29.29 -46.35 -11.44
N HIS A 631 28.14 -46.78 -11.94
CA HIS A 631 27.69 -46.57 -13.31
C HIS A 631 26.20 -46.22 -13.22
N THR A 632 25.73 -45.39 -14.17
CA THR A 632 24.34 -44.88 -14.32
C THR A 632 23.73 -44.23 -13.07
N ASP A 633 23.63 -42.90 -13.08
CA ASP A 633 22.32 -42.26 -13.26
C ASP A 633 22.51 -40.81 -13.77
N GLU A 634 21.76 -40.43 -14.80
CA GLU A 634 21.90 -39.14 -15.51
C GLU A 634 20.75 -38.18 -15.12
N HIS A 635 20.93 -37.32 -14.12
CA HIS A 635 20.08 -36.12 -13.92
C HIS A 635 20.77 -35.07 -13.03
N ASN A 636 21.57 -34.16 -13.61
CA ASN A 636 22.07 -32.98 -12.86
C ASN A 636 22.57 -31.79 -13.70
N GLU A 637 21.97 -31.48 -14.85
CA GLU A 637 22.42 -30.34 -15.69
C GLU A 637 22.14 -28.95 -15.05
N HIS A 638 21.16 -28.84 -14.14
CA HIS A 638 20.71 -27.54 -13.64
C HIS A 638 21.65 -26.83 -12.65
N ASN A 639 22.60 -27.55 -12.03
CA ASN A 639 23.54 -26.96 -11.06
C ASN A 639 24.79 -26.33 -11.69
N ALA A 640 25.12 -26.66 -12.94
CA ALA A 640 26.39 -26.25 -13.57
C ALA A 640 26.52 -24.72 -13.71
N GLN A 641 25.41 -24.02 -14.00
CA GLN A 641 25.42 -22.57 -14.23
C GLN A 641 25.67 -21.75 -12.95
N HIS A 642 25.31 -22.25 -11.76
CA HIS A 642 25.50 -21.51 -10.51
C HIS A 642 26.96 -21.46 -10.04
N ALA A 643 27.79 -22.46 -10.39
CA ALA A 643 29.20 -22.49 -10.01
C ALA A 643 30.04 -21.44 -10.77
N GLN A 644 29.78 -21.22 -12.07
CA GLN A 644 30.58 -20.31 -12.90
C GLN A 644 30.45 -18.84 -12.48
N TYR A 645 29.27 -18.40 -12.01
CA TYR A 645 29.08 -17.03 -11.52
C TYR A 645 29.89 -16.72 -10.24
N ALA A 646 30.27 -17.73 -9.46
CA ALA A 646 31.05 -17.52 -8.23
C ALA A 646 32.57 -17.37 -8.49
N GLN A 647 33.10 -17.99 -9.55
CA GLN A 647 34.54 -17.97 -9.84
C GLN A 647 34.99 -16.75 -10.67
N ASN A 648 34.12 -16.21 -11.53
CA ASN A 648 34.45 -15.06 -12.40
C ASN A 648 34.48 -13.69 -11.67
N CYS A 649 34.63 -13.67 -10.34
CA CYS A 649 34.62 -12.46 -9.51
C CYS A 649 35.96 -12.14 -8.82
N THR A 650 37.04 -12.85 -9.14
CA THR A 650 38.31 -12.79 -8.35
C THR A 650 39.60 -12.61 -9.15
N GLU A 651 39.57 -12.39 -10.47
CA GLU A 651 40.79 -12.14 -11.27
C GLU A 651 40.64 -10.95 -12.23
N GLU A 652 41.19 -9.78 -11.84
CA GLU A 652 41.68 -8.76 -12.77
C GLU A 652 42.77 -7.92 -12.06
N THR A 653 43.83 -7.56 -12.78
CA THR A 653 45.03 -6.90 -12.21
C THR A 653 45.03 -5.37 -12.44
N PRO A 654 45.68 -4.58 -11.55
CA PRO A 654 45.46 -3.14 -11.49
C PRO A 654 46.26 -2.34 -12.52
N SER A 655 45.58 -1.42 -13.22
CA SER A 655 46.19 -0.37 -14.05
C SER A 655 45.64 1.01 -13.69
N GLU A 656 46.55 1.92 -13.31
CA GLU A 656 46.42 3.39 -13.26
C GLU A 656 45.17 4.01 -12.58
N VAL A 657 45.26 4.22 -11.26
CA VAL A 657 44.34 5.07 -10.49
C VAL A 657 44.87 6.51 -10.43
N THR A 658 44.12 7.47 -10.96
CA THR A 658 44.36 8.91 -10.73
C THR A 658 43.74 9.34 -9.38
N GLN A 659 44.49 10.09 -8.58
CA GLN A 659 44.13 10.39 -7.19
C GLN A 659 43.01 11.43 -7.03
N CYS A 660 42.07 11.16 -6.11
CA CYS A 660 41.46 12.15 -5.23
C CYS A 660 41.25 11.51 -3.84
N GLY A 661 41.53 12.25 -2.76
CA GLY A 661 41.75 11.67 -1.43
C GLY A 661 40.53 11.59 -0.52
N GLY A 662 40.44 10.51 0.27
CA GLY A 662 39.42 10.32 1.31
C GLY A 662 39.52 8.93 1.96
N THR A 663 40.41 8.75 2.94
CA THR A 663 40.75 7.43 3.48
C THR A 663 39.70 6.85 4.43
N VAL A 664 38.92 5.88 3.95
CA VAL A 664 38.34 4.80 4.77
C VAL A 664 38.63 3.47 4.06
N THR A 665 39.31 2.54 4.73
CA THR A 665 39.65 1.23 4.15
C THR A 665 38.44 0.30 4.15
N GLU A 666 37.89 -0.02 2.96
CA GLU A 666 36.88 -1.07 2.83
C GLU A 666 37.51 -2.45 3.01
N GLN A 667 37.63 -2.90 4.26
CA GLN A 667 37.94 -4.29 4.58
C GLN A 667 36.70 -5.17 4.29
N ASN A 668 36.56 -5.57 3.02
CA ASN A 668 35.70 -6.68 2.63
C ASN A 668 36.28 -7.98 3.21
N GLU A 669 35.94 -8.29 4.47
CA GLU A 669 36.26 -9.58 5.09
C GLU A 669 35.74 -10.73 4.21
N SER A 670 36.62 -11.68 3.91
CA SER A 670 36.31 -12.80 3.04
C SER A 670 35.32 -13.77 3.67
N LEU A 671 34.63 -14.54 2.81
CA LEU A 671 33.79 -15.64 3.28
C LEU A 671 34.66 -16.73 3.90
N LYS A 672 34.25 -17.24 5.05
CA LYS A 672 34.85 -18.43 5.65
C LYS A 672 34.60 -19.63 4.73
N LYS A 673 35.53 -20.58 4.66
CA LYS A 673 35.37 -21.81 3.86
C LYS A 673 34.06 -22.51 4.27
N GLY A 674 33.16 -22.71 3.31
CA GLY A 674 31.83 -23.31 3.54
C GLY A 674 30.83 -22.38 4.26
N PHE A 675 30.99 -21.06 4.15
CA PHE A 675 29.98 -20.11 4.56
C PHE A 675 29.46 -19.30 3.36
N GLU A 676 28.16 -19.01 3.37
CA GLU A 676 27.45 -18.20 2.38
C GLU A 676 26.93 -16.90 3.02
N ARG A 677 26.63 -15.87 2.23
CA ARG A 677 25.99 -14.63 2.71
C ARG A 677 24.45 -14.77 2.65
N PRO A 678 23.72 -14.42 3.72
CA PRO A 678 22.26 -14.33 3.66
C PRO A 678 21.83 -13.13 2.80
N ILE A 679 20.56 -13.14 2.42
CA ILE A 679 19.86 -12.06 1.74
C ILE A 679 18.81 -11.55 2.71
N ILE A 680 18.57 -10.24 2.78
CA ILE A 680 17.54 -9.67 3.65
C ILE A 680 16.34 -9.26 2.80
N ILE A 681 15.15 -9.71 3.20
CA ILE A 681 13.88 -9.13 2.73
C ILE A 681 13.38 -8.18 3.82
N HIS A 682 13.41 -6.89 3.52
CA HIS A 682 12.82 -5.83 4.34
C HIS A 682 11.33 -5.74 3.99
N ARG A 683 10.43 -5.77 4.98
CA ARG A 683 9.00 -5.69 4.71
C ARG A 683 8.17 -5.13 5.85
N ALA A 684 7.17 -4.33 5.48
CA ALA A 684 6.09 -3.87 6.35
C ALA A 684 4.74 -4.14 5.67
N ILE A 685 3.70 -4.45 6.44
CA ILE A 685 2.34 -4.66 5.94
C ILE A 685 1.52 -3.37 6.08
N LEU A 686 1.55 -2.76 7.26
CA LEU A 686 0.87 -1.50 7.55
C LEU A 686 1.69 -0.28 7.09
N GLY A 687 3.01 -0.40 7.09
CA GLY A 687 3.94 0.72 6.89
C GLY A 687 4.27 1.34 8.24
N SER A 688 3.79 2.56 8.52
CA SER A 688 3.72 3.07 9.89
C SER A 688 2.30 2.99 10.44
N VAL A 689 2.18 2.65 11.72
CA VAL A 689 0.89 2.52 12.42
C VAL A 689 0.16 3.87 12.42
N GLU A 690 0.88 4.99 12.54
CA GLU A 690 0.36 6.35 12.33
C GLU A 690 -0.31 6.50 10.96
N ARG A 691 0.42 6.25 9.86
CA ARG A 691 -0.08 6.44 8.49
C ARG A 691 -1.26 5.51 8.20
N PHE A 692 -1.18 4.25 8.61
CA PHE A 692 -2.26 3.28 8.40
C PHE A 692 -3.54 3.69 9.14
N VAL A 693 -3.44 4.17 10.39
CA VAL A 693 -4.59 4.71 11.14
C VAL A 693 -5.14 5.98 10.46
N ALA A 694 -4.29 6.83 9.88
CA ALA A 694 -4.73 7.98 9.09
C ALA A 694 -5.63 7.57 7.90
N ILE A 695 -5.14 6.62 7.09
CA ILE A 695 -5.84 6.11 5.90
C ILE A 695 -7.12 5.38 6.31
N LEU A 696 -7.09 4.59 7.39
CA LEU A 696 -8.26 3.90 7.93
C LEU A 696 -9.35 4.87 8.41
N ILE A 697 -8.99 5.97 9.04
CA ILE A 697 -9.94 7.02 9.45
C ILE A 697 -10.55 7.70 8.21
N GLU A 698 -9.74 8.05 7.21
CA GLU A 698 -10.22 8.69 5.98
C GLU A 698 -11.11 7.78 5.13
N HIS A 699 -10.74 6.51 4.99
CA HIS A 699 -11.53 5.50 4.29
C HIS A 699 -12.88 5.27 4.96
N THR A 700 -12.89 5.03 6.28
CA THR A 700 -14.13 4.74 7.04
C THR A 700 -14.94 5.99 7.39
N ALA A 701 -14.43 7.21 7.15
CA ALA A 701 -14.96 8.46 7.73
C ALA A 701 -15.11 8.38 9.28
N GLY A 702 -14.25 7.60 9.94
CA GLY A 702 -14.33 7.30 11.38
C GLY A 702 -15.32 6.19 11.77
N LYS A 703 -16.08 5.61 10.83
CA LYS A 703 -16.98 4.45 11.06
C LYS A 703 -16.21 3.12 11.21
N LEU A 704 -15.31 3.04 12.17
CA LEU A 704 -14.44 1.89 12.36
C LEU A 704 -15.22 0.56 12.54
N PRO A 705 -14.71 -0.57 12.00
CA PRO A 705 -15.23 -1.91 12.28
C PRO A 705 -15.22 -2.24 13.78
N PHE A 706 -16.17 -3.04 14.24
CA PHE A 706 -16.36 -3.34 15.66
C PHE A 706 -15.09 -3.82 16.37
N TRP A 707 -14.31 -4.72 15.75
CA TRP A 707 -13.12 -5.30 16.39
C TRP A 707 -12.06 -4.24 16.76
N ILE A 708 -11.80 -3.27 15.87
CA ILE A 708 -10.79 -2.21 16.05
C ILE A 708 -11.37 -0.93 16.70
N SER A 709 -12.68 -0.72 16.62
CA SER A 709 -13.36 0.45 17.18
C SER A 709 -13.07 0.65 18.69
N PRO A 710 -12.82 1.89 19.15
CA PRO A 710 -12.64 2.22 20.56
C PRO A 710 -13.96 2.58 21.27
N ARG A 711 -15.09 2.35 20.58
CA ARG A 711 -16.48 2.66 20.98
C ARG A 711 -17.40 1.55 20.44
N GLN A 712 -17.26 0.36 21.02
CA GLN A 712 -17.96 -0.85 20.58
C GLN A 712 -19.45 -0.82 20.93
N ALA A 713 -19.80 -0.37 22.14
CA ALA A 713 -21.19 -0.16 22.53
C ALA A 713 -21.36 1.01 23.51
N ILE A 714 -22.59 1.50 23.64
CA ILE A 714 -22.98 2.41 24.73
C ILE A 714 -24.31 2.01 25.35
N VAL A 715 -24.38 1.96 26.68
CA VAL A 715 -25.61 1.64 27.42
C VAL A 715 -26.39 2.91 27.76
N LEU A 716 -27.66 2.96 27.36
CA LEU A 716 -28.56 4.11 27.50
C LEU A 716 -29.82 3.74 28.30
N PRO A 717 -29.93 4.11 29.59
CA PRO A 717 -31.17 3.98 30.34
C PRO A 717 -32.25 4.95 29.81
N VAL A 718 -33.48 4.45 29.70
CA VAL A 718 -34.67 5.23 29.29
C VAL A 718 -35.06 6.29 30.33
N SER A 719 -34.79 6.02 31.61
CA SER A 719 -34.96 6.96 32.74
C SER A 719 -34.05 6.56 33.90
N ASP A 720 -33.82 7.46 34.85
CA ASP A 720 -32.91 7.23 35.98
C ASP A 720 -33.25 6.02 36.85
N ARG A 721 -34.52 5.58 36.84
CA ARG A 721 -34.98 4.35 37.50
C ARG A 721 -34.25 3.09 37.03
N PHE A 722 -33.70 3.11 35.82
CA PHE A 722 -33.02 1.96 35.19
C PHE A 722 -31.49 2.07 35.25
N ASN A 723 -30.93 3.11 35.89
CA ASN A 723 -29.48 3.34 35.96
C ASN A 723 -28.73 2.15 36.62
N GLY A 724 -29.33 1.49 37.62
CA GLY A 724 -28.75 0.29 38.24
C GLY A 724 -28.59 -0.89 37.27
N TYR A 725 -29.58 -1.11 36.39
CA TYR A 725 -29.50 -2.15 35.37
C TYR A 725 -28.59 -1.73 34.19
N ALA A 726 -28.58 -0.45 33.83
CA ALA A 726 -27.63 0.09 32.85
C ALA A 726 -26.17 -0.16 33.29
N ASN A 727 -25.87 0.03 34.58
CA ASN A 727 -24.56 -0.30 35.16
C ASN A 727 -24.30 -1.81 35.13
N TYR A 728 -25.25 -2.66 35.53
CA TYR A 728 -25.10 -4.12 35.43
C TYR A 728 -24.76 -4.59 34.00
N VAL A 729 -25.42 -4.04 32.97
CA VAL A 729 -25.11 -4.34 31.56
C VAL A 729 -23.72 -3.83 31.17
N TYR A 730 -23.38 -2.60 31.55
CA TYR A 730 -22.06 -2.01 31.32
C TYR A 730 -20.93 -2.83 31.97
N ASP A 731 -21.06 -3.16 33.25
CA ASP A 731 -20.07 -3.94 34.01
C ASP A 731 -19.93 -5.35 33.44
N THR A 732 -21.04 -5.99 33.05
CA THR A 732 -20.99 -7.32 32.43
C THR A 732 -20.24 -7.32 31.10
N LEU A 733 -20.40 -6.27 30.28
CA LEU A 733 -19.66 -6.13 29.01
C LEU A 733 -18.20 -5.70 29.22
N SER A 734 -17.94 -4.78 30.15
CA SER A 734 -16.61 -4.32 30.53
C SER A 734 -15.74 -5.45 31.08
N ASN A 735 -16.30 -6.30 31.94
CA ASN A 735 -15.66 -7.52 32.45
C ASN A 735 -15.43 -8.60 31.38
N ASN A 736 -16.05 -8.47 30.19
CA ASN A 736 -15.74 -9.28 29.00
C ASN A 736 -14.74 -8.59 28.05
N LEU A 737 -14.08 -7.51 28.50
CA LEU A 737 -13.06 -6.72 27.79
C LEU A 737 -13.56 -5.99 26.54
N PHE A 738 -14.85 -5.61 26.52
CA PHE A 738 -15.41 -4.78 25.44
C PHE A 738 -15.26 -3.27 25.72
N ASP A 739 -15.07 -2.49 24.66
CA ASP A 739 -14.98 -1.03 24.72
C ASP A 739 -16.38 -0.38 24.81
N VAL A 740 -16.95 -0.40 26.01
CA VAL A 740 -18.30 0.12 26.29
C VAL A 740 -18.24 1.44 27.06
N GLU A 741 -19.18 2.36 26.78
CA GLU A 741 -19.48 3.54 27.61
C GLU A 741 -20.91 3.39 28.21
N VAL A 742 -21.27 4.18 29.24
CA VAL A 742 -22.64 4.28 29.77
C VAL A 742 -23.01 5.75 29.98
N ASP A 743 -24.22 6.15 29.59
CA ASP A 743 -24.70 7.53 29.73
C ASP A 743 -25.84 7.63 30.74
N LEU A 744 -25.47 7.93 31.98
CA LEU A 744 -26.41 8.19 33.10
C LEU A 744 -26.81 9.67 33.22
N SER A 745 -26.59 10.50 32.20
CA SER A 745 -26.97 11.93 32.27
C SER A 745 -28.48 12.15 32.23
N MET A 746 -28.92 13.32 32.69
CA MET A 746 -30.33 13.76 32.62
C MET A 746 -30.76 14.18 31.18
N ASN A 747 -29.97 13.86 30.15
CA ASN A 747 -30.34 14.08 28.75
C ASN A 747 -31.54 13.21 28.35
N THR A 748 -32.41 13.71 27.47
CA THR A 748 -33.48 12.89 26.87
C THR A 748 -32.88 11.75 26.05
N LEU A 749 -33.54 10.58 26.03
CA LEU A 749 -33.04 9.39 25.33
C LEU A 749 -32.70 9.67 23.85
N ASN A 750 -33.51 10.47 23.15
CA ASN A 750 -33.23 10.86 21.76
C ASN A 750 -31.96 11.73 21.62
N LYS A 751 -31.64 12.57 22.61
CA LYS A 751 -30.38 13.32 22.65
C LYS A 751 -29.20 12.37 22.90
N LYS A 752 -29.30 11.46 23.88
CA LYS A 752 -28.27 10.43 24.15
C LYS A 752 -27.96 9.59 22.91
N ILE A 753 -29.00 9.10 22.22
CA ILE A 753 -28.89 8.33 20.98
C ILE A 753 -28.19 9.15 19.88
N ARG A 754 -28.56 10.43 19.71
CA ARG A 754 -27.92 11.29 18.70
C ARG A 754 -26.46 11.60 19.03
N GLU A 755 -26.11 11.80 20.30
CA GLU A 755 -24.71 11.98 20.72
C GLU A 755 -23.90 10.70 20.52
N ALA A 756 -24.47 9.52 20.79
CA ALA A 756 -23.86 8.24 20.48
C ALA A 756 -23.64 8.03 18.96
N GLN A 757 -24.63 8.36 18.13
CA GLN A 757 -24.50 8.32 16.66
C GLN A 757 -23.40 9.26 16.16
N LEU A 758 -23.30 10.49 16.70
CA LEU A 758 -22.23 11.44 16.36
C LEU A 758 -20.84 10.97 16.82
N LYS A 759 -20.76 10.25 17.95
CA LYS A 759 -19.56 9.58 18.47
C LYS A 759 -19.17 8.29 17.70
N GLN A 760 -19.98 7.86 16.73
CA GLN A 760 -19.79 6.66 15.89
C GLN A 760 -19.70 5.30 16.62
N PHE A 761 -20.39 5.14 17.75
CA PHE A 761 -20.52 3.81 18.39
C PHE A 761 -21.07 2.78 17.40
N ASN A 762 -20.54 1.55 17.42
CA ASN A 762 -21.08 0.46 16.59
C ASN A 762 -22.46 0.01 17.05
N PHE A 763 -22.70 -0.08 18.37
CA PHE A 763 -23.98 -0.47 18.94
C PHE A 763 -24.47 0.51 20.01
N ILE A 764 -25.79 0.72 20.05
CA ILE A 764 -26.47 1.47 21.12
C ILE A 764 -27.41 0.51 21.83
N LEU A 765 -27.22 0.32 23.14
CA LEU A 765 -27.92 -0.65 23.99
C LEU A 765 -28.91 0.12 24.88
N VAL A 766 -30.18 0.13 24.50
CA VAL A 766 -31.24 0.82 25.25
C VAL A 766 -31.82 -0.11 26.31
N VAL A 767 -32.02 0.40 27.53
CA VAL A 767 -32.64 -0.34 28.64
C VAL A 767 -33.77 0.44 29.32
N GLY A 768 -34.97 -0.12 29.30
CA GLY A 768 -36.15 0.36 30.02
C GLY A 768 -36.77 -0.73 30.91
N GLU A 769 -38.00 -0.50 31.35
CA GLU A 769 -38.74 -1.38 32.27
C GLU A 769 -38.86 -2.83 31.76
N LYS A 770 -39.08 -2.99 30.45
CA LYS A 770 -39.12 -4.29 29.79
C LYS A 770 -37.77 -4.99 29.86
N GLU A 771 -36.69 -4.32 29.48
CA GLU A 771 -35.34 -4.88 29.47
C GLU A 771 -34.89 -5.36 30.86
N VAL A 772 -35.25 -4.62 31.93
CA VAL A 772 -35.00 -5.05 33.32
C VAL A 772 -35.80 -6.30 33.65
N SER A 773 -37.09 -6.37 33.28
CA SER A 773 -37.96 -7.50 33.65
C SER A 773 -37.65 -8.78 32.88
N THR A 774 -37.07 -8.70 31.67
CA THR A 774 -36.67 -9.87 30.86
C THR A 774 -35.17 -10.17 30.87
N ASN A 775 -34.34 -9.38 31.57
CA ASN A 775 -32.87 -9.46 31.54
C ASN A 775 -32.28 -9.43 30.12
N THR A 776 -32.75 -8.46 29.33
CA THR A 776 -32.36 -8.24 27.92
C THR A 776 -31.82 -6.82 27.69
N VAL A 777 -31.38 -6.54 26.47
CA VAL A 777 -31.08 -5.20 25.94
C VAL A 777 -31.77 -5.01 24.59
N THR A 778 -32.32 -3.83 24.33
CA THR A 778 -32.76 -3.44 22.98
C THR A 778 -31.58 -2.81 22.24
N VAL A 779 -31.07 -3.49 21.22
CA VAL A 779 -29.86 -3.14 20.47
C VAL A 779 -30.24 -2.41 19.19
N ARG A 780 -29.52 -1.31 18.91
CA ARG A 780 -29.52 -0.60 17.63
C ARG A 780 -28.14 -0.67 17.00
N ASP A 781 -28.08 -0.99 15.72
CA ASP A 781 -26.85 -0.94 14.93
C ASP A 781 -26.60 0.49 14.41
N ARG A 782 -25.32 0.86 14.24
CA ARG A 782 -24.89 2.11 13.60
C ARG A 782 -25.18 2.13 12.09
N ASP A 783 -25.05 0.97 11.46
CA ASP A 783 -25.04 0.84 10.01
C ASP A 783 -26.38 0.28 9.48
N ASP A 784 -27.23 -0.29 10.35
CA ASP A 784 -28.68 -0.47 10.13
C ASP A 784 -29.51 0.12 11.30
N PRO A 785 -29.76 1.44 11.33
CA PRO A 785 -30.48 2.10 12.43
C PRO A 785 -31.98 1.78 12.54
N ASN A 786 -32.56 1.14 11.52
CA ASN A 786 -33.99 0.80 11.48
C ASN A 786 -34.29 -0.55 12.15
N ASN A 787 -33.29 -1.43 12.19
CA ASN A 787 -33.36 -2.81 12.63
C ASN A 787 -33.02 -2.93 14.12
N GLN A 788 -34.04 -2.76 14.95
CA GLN A 788 -33.90 -2.83 16.41
C GLN A 788 -34.18 -4.26 16.88
N GLN A 789 -33.21 -4.85 17.58
CA GLN A 789 -33.23 -6.27 17.95
C GLN A 789 -33.04 -6.43 19.46
N VAL A 790 -33.81 -7.32 20.08
CA VAL A 790 -33.70 -7.63 21.51
C VAL A 790 -32.77 -8.84 21.69
N TYR A 791 -31.79 -8.72 22.58
CA TYR A 791 -30.86 -9.80 22.92
C TYR A 791 -30.84 -9.98 24.44
N SER A 792 -30.71 -11.21 24.94
CA SER A 792 -30.28 -11.45 26.33
C SER A 792 -28.82 -11.04 26.53
N ILE A 793 -28.43 -10.85 27.80
CA ILE A 793 -27.05 -10.47 28.15
C ILE A 793 -26.02 -11.53 27.72
N GLN A 794 -26.39 -12.81 27.68
CA GLN A 794 -25.50 -13.88 27.19
C GLN A 794 -25.35 -13.87 25.67
N GLU A 795 -26.44 -13.65 24.93
CA GLU A 795 -26.39 -13.60 23.46
C GLU A 795 -25.59 -12.39 22.95
N ILE A 796 -25.75 -11.21 23.55
CA ILE A 796 -25.01 -10.01 23.12
C ILE A 796 -23.50 -10.13 23.41
N VAL A 797 -23.11 -10.71 24.54
CA VAL A 797 -21.71 -11.07 24.84
C VAL A 797 -21.17 -12.06 23.81
N SER A 798 -21.98 -13.05 23.41
CA SER A 798 -21.57 -14.09 22.44
C SER A 798 -21.42 -13.51 21.03
N LYS A 799 -22.37 -12.67 20.59
CA LYS A 799 -22.32 -11.90 19.34
C LYS A 799 -21.05 -11.05 19.28
N PHE A 800 -20.78 -10.27 20.33
CA PHE A 800 -19.60 -9.41 20.39
C PHE A 800 -18.28 -10.23 20.41
N LYS A 801 -18.21 -11.36 21.12
CA LYS A 801 -17.03 -12.27 21.06
C LYS A 801 -16.78 -12.78 19.64
N GLY A 802 -17.83 -13.17 18.92
CA GLY A 802 -17.73 -13.53 17.50
C GLY A 802 -17.17 -12.39 16.64
N MET A 803 -17.66 -11.17 16.85
CA MET A 803 -17.22 -9.96 16.13
C MET A 803 -15.79 -9.49 16.47
N LEU A 804 -15.16 -10.01 17.55
CA LEU A 804 -13.73 -9.79 17.83
C LEU A 804 -12.81 -10.78 17.11
N ASN A 805 -13.31 -11.92 16.61
CA ASN A 805 -12.48 -13.03 16.14
C ASN A 805 -11.94 -12.84 14.71
N VAL A 806 -11.08 -11.83 14.54
CA VAL A 806 -10.44 -11.48 13.25
C VAL A 806 -8.99 -11.96 13.25
N ASN A 807 -8.63 -12.83 12.29
CA ASN A 807 -7.29 -13.40 12.07
C ASN A 807 -7.26 -14.31 10.82
N SER A 808 -6.06 -14.67 10.35
CA SER A 808 -5.88 -15.54 9.18
C SER A 808 -5.92 -17.04 9.46
N ALA A 809 -6.14 -17.49 10.70
CA ALA A 809 -5.96 -18.91 11.04
C ALA A 809 -6.84 -19.87 10.22
N LYS A 810 -7.99 -19.40 9.71
CA LYS A 810 -8.85 -20.14 8.76
C LYS A 810 -8.17 -20.55 7.44
N PHE A 811 -7.10 -19.84 7.05
CA PHE A 811 -6.26 -20.15 5.88
C PHE A 811 -5.05 -21.02 6.25
N ASN A 812 -4.64 -21.02 7.53
CA ASN A 812 -3.52 -21.80 8.04
C ASN A 812 -4.00 -23.15 8.58
N GLN A 813 -4.76 -23.91 7.77
CA GLN A 813 -5.22 -25.24 8.15
C GLN A 813 -4.02 -26.17 8.26
N ILE A 814 -3.74 -26.64 9.48
CA ILE A 814 -2.70 -27.64 9.72
C ILE A 814 -3.27 -28.99 9.33
N THR A 815 -2.85 -29.54 8.20
CA THR A 815 -3.06 -30.96 7.89
C THR A 815 -2.50 -31.78 9.06
N PRO A 816 -3.29 -32.66 9.71
CA PRO A 816 -2.78 -33.50 10.79
C PRO A 816 -1.54 -34.29 10.36
N PHE A 817 -0.57 -34.46 11.26
CA PHE A 817 0.62 -35.24 10.96
C PHE A 817 0.24 -36.70 10.73
N GLN A 818 0.19 -37.10 9.46
CA GLN A 818 0.05 -38.50 9.07
C GLN A 818 1.39 -39.18 9.32
N SER A 819 1.54 -39.82 10.48
CA SER A 819 2.60 -40.80 10.67
C SER A 819 2.39 -41.94 9.67
N GLY A 820 3.48 -42.46 9.09
CA GLY A 820 3.39 -43.68 8.26
C GLY A 820 2.87 -44.89 9.04
N GLY A 821 2.93 -44.84 10.37
CA GLY A 821 2.31 -45.79 11.29
C GLY A 821 0.78 -45.73 11.29
N ALA A 822 0.15 -44.55 11.34
CA ALA A 822 -1.30 -44.46 11.62
C ALA A 822 -2.20 -45.20 10.60
N ALA A 823 -1.80 -45.25 9.32
CA ALA A 823 -2.51 -46.02 8.30
C ALA A 823 -2.28 -47.53 8.40
N PHE A 824 -1.12 -47.95 8.94
CA PHE A 824 -0.80 -49.34 9.23
C PHE A 824 -1.42 -49.80 10.56
N GLU A 825 -1.38 -48.97 11.60
CA GLU A 825 -1.98 -49.21 12.91
C GLU A 825 -3.50 -49.32 12.79
N ALA A 826 -4.18 -48.37 12.12
CA ALA A 826 -5.63 -48.48 11.92
C ALA A 826 -6.04 -49.66 11.01
N ALA A 827 -5.20 -50.04 10.05
CA ALA A 827 -5.43 -51.25 9.25
C ALA A 827 -5.14 -52.54 10.02
N PHE A 828 -4.18 -52.53 10.95
CA PHE A 828 -3.83 -53.64 11.81
C PHE A 828 -4.87 -53.84 12.92
N GLU A 829 -5.33 -52.77 13.57
CA GLU A 829 -6.43 -52.83 14.55
C GLU A 829 -7.71 -53.31 13.87
N ALA A 830 -8.12 -52.73 12.74
CA ALA A 830 -9.31 -53.19 12.02
C ALA A 830 -9.20 -54.64 11.52
N ALA A 831 -8.02 -55.09 11.10
CA ALA A 831 -7.79 -56.50 10.73
C ALA A 831 -7.71 -57.43 11.96
N PHE A 832 -7.22 -56.95 13.09
CA PHE A 832 -7.12 -57.69 14.34
C PHE A 832 -8.48 -57.83 15.01
N GLU A 833 -9.28 -56.76 15.11
CA GLU A 833 -10.66 -56.83 15.59
C GLU A 833 -11.50 -57.75 14.70
N ALA A 834 -11.47 -57.58 13.37
CA ALA A 834 -12.23 -58.45 12.46
C ALA A 834 -11.79 -59.93 12.53
N ALA A 835 -10.48 -60.21 12.73
CA ALA A 835 -9.99 -61.56 12.93
C ALA A 835 -10.30 -62.12 14.34
N PHE A 836 -10.31 -61.25 15.36
CA PHE A 836 -10.62 -61.62 16.73
C PHE A 836 -12.12 -61.88 16.92
N GLU A 837 -13.01 -61.02 16.41
CA GLU A 837 -14.46 -61.27 16.41
C GLU A 837 -14.78 -62.54 15.63
N ALA A 838 -14.28 -62.72 14.40
CA ALA A 838 -14.54 -63.92 13.62
C ALA A 838 -14.00 -65.21 14.29
N ALA A 839 -12.85 -65.15 14.97
CA ALA A 839 -12.32 -66.28 15.73
C ALA A 839 -13.05 -66.50 17.07
N PHE A 840 -13.51 -65.42 17.72
CA PHE A 840 -14.21 -65.46 18.98
C PHE A 840 -15.64 -65.95 18.80
N GLU A 841 -16.40 -65.46 17.82
CA GLU A 841 -17.73 -65.99 17.48
C GLU A 841 -17.63 -67.48 17.11
N ALA A 842 -16.74 -67.86 16.19
CA ALA A 842 -16.60 -69.26 15.78
C ALA A 842 -16.16 -70.20 16.92
N ALA A 843 -15.33 -69.74 17.85
CA ALA A 843 -14.93 -70.51 19.03
C ALA A 843 -16.01 -70.49 20.14
N PHE A 844 -16.73 -69.38 20.30
CA PHE A 844 -17.75 -69.19 21.31
C PHE A 844 -19.04 -69.93 20.93
N GLU A 845 -19.53 -69.85 19.69
CA GLU A 845 -20.67 -70.66 19.24
C GLU A 845 -20.35 -72.16 19.37
N ALA A 846 -19.22 -72.63 18.84
CA ALA A 846 -18.86 -74.05 18.91
C ALA A 846 -18.67 -74.58 20.35
N ALA A 847 -18.15 -73.75 21.26
CA ALA A 847 -18.03 -74.12 22.68
C ALA A 847 -19.35 -73.95 23.45
N PHE A 848 -20.16 -72.95 23.11
CA PHE A 848 -21.43 -72.65 23.77
C PHE A 848 -22.51 -73.63 23.35
N GLU A 849 -22.68 -73.98 22.06
CA GLU A 849 -23.60 -75.04 21.65
C GLU A 849 -23.23 -76.37 22.31
N ALA A 850 -21.97 -76.81 22.22
CA ALA A 850 -21.53 -78.08 22.81
C ALA A 850 -21.70 -78.12 24.35
N ALA A 851 -21.48 -77.00 25.05
CA ALA A 851 -21.69 -76.92 26.50
C ALA A 851 -23.17 -76.74 26.87
N PHE A 852 -23.95 -76.03 26.05
CA PHE A 852 -25.36 -75.74 26.28
C PHE A 852 -26.22 -76.95 25.97
N GLU A 853 -26.02 -77.68 24.88
CA GLU A 853 -26.72 -78.96 24.62
C GLU A 853 -26.42 -79.97 25.75
N ALA A 854 -25.15 -80.19 26.09
CA ALA A 854 -24.77 -81.13 27.14
C ALA A 854 -25.33 -80.74 28.53
N ALA A 855 -25.36 -79.45 28.86
CA ALA A 855 -25.96 -78.96 30.11
C ALA A 855 -27.50 -78.96 30.05
N PHE A 856 -28.09 -78.69 28.89
CA PHE A 856 -29.54 -78.62 28.69
C PHE A 856 -30.16 -80.01 28.67
N GLU A 857 -29.59 -81.01 27.98
CA GLU A 857 -30.06 -82.40 28.07
C GLU A 857 -29.96 -82.92 29.51
N ALA A 858 -28.81 -82.75 30.17
CA ALA A 858 -28.62 -83.20 31.55
C ALA A 858 -29.55 -82.49 32.55
N ALA A 859 -29.84 -81.20 32.36
CA ALA A 859 -30.80 -80.48 33.20
C ALA A 859 -32.25 -80.82 32.83
N PHE A 860 -32.55 -81.08 31.56
CA PHE A 860 -33.89 -81.34 31.06
C PHE A 860 -34.35 -82.76 31.41
N GLU A 861 -33.51 -83.80 31.31
CA GLU A 861 -33.86 -85.13 31.81
C GLU A 861 -34.16 -85.09 33.32
N VAL A 862 -33.26 -84.49 34.13
CA VAL A 862 -33.44 -84.39 35.59
C VAL A 862 -34.68 -83.56 35.96
N ALA A 863 -34.97 -82.46 35.25
CA ALA A 863 -36.17 -81.66 35.49
C ALA A 863 -37.45 -82.36 34.99
N PHE A 864 -37.39 -83.08 33.87
CA PHE A 864 -38.54 -83.77 33.26
C PHE A 864 -38.91 -85.03 34.04
N GLU A 865 -37.93 -85.83 34.50
CA GLU A 865 -38.18 -86.93 35.44
C GLU A 865 -38.75 -86.42 36.77
N ALA A 866 -38.19 -85.34 37.34
CA ALA A 866 -38.70 -84.75 38.57
C ALA A 866 -40.14 -84.24 38.41
N ALA A 867 -40.45 -83.59 37.28
CA ALA A 867 -41.80 -83.12 36.97
C ALA A 867 -42.78 -84.28 36.72
N LEU A 868 -42.35 -85.36 36.04
CA LEU A 868 -43.14 -86.58 35.90
C LEU A 868 -43.45 -87.20 37.26
N TRP A 869 -42.42 -87.37 38.11
CA TRP A 869 -42.59 -87.92 39.46
C TRP A 869 -43.56 -87.08 40.29
N GLN A 870 -43.42 -85.75 40.31
CA GLN A 870 -44.33 -84.87 41.05
C GLN A 870 -45.77 -84.94 40.52
N THR A 871 -45.96 -85.03 39.20
CA THR A 871 -47.28 -85.14 38.56
C THR A 871 -47.94 -86.49 38.84
N VAL A 872 -47.17 -87.59 38.77
CA VAL A 872 -47.63 -88.94 39.14
C VAL A 872 -47.95 -89.01 40.64
N HIS A 873 -47.14 -88.40 41.50
CA HIS A 873 -47.39 -88.39 42.95
C HIS A 873 -48.67 -87.62 43.30
N TYR A 874 -48.96 -86.52 42.62
CA TYR A 874 -50.22 -85.78 42.76
C TYR A 874 -51.43 -86.56 42.22
N ALA A 875 -51.29 -87.26 41.09
CA ALA A 875 -52.34 -88.12 40.55
C ALA A 875 -52.68 -89.27 41.52
N CYS A 876 -51.68 -89.92 42.11
CA CYS A 876 -51.86 -90.95 43.14
C CYS A 876 -52.48 -90.39 44.43
N ALA A 877 -52.09 -89.18 44.86
CA ALA A 877 -52.67 -88.53 46.04
C ALA A 877 -54.17 -88.19 45.84
N LEU A 878 -54.55 -87.70 44.66
CA LEU A 878 -55.94 -87.40 44.31
C LEU A 878 -56.85 -88.64 44.24
N PHE A 879 -56.29 -89.82 43.94
CA PHE A 879 -57.05 -91.08 43.97
C PHE A 879 -57.30 -91.63 45.39
N HIS A 880 -56.59 -91.16 46.42
CA HIS A 880 -56.58 -91.81 47.73
C HIS A 880 -57.46 -91.14 48.81
N VAL A 881 -58.15 -90.03 48.49
CA VAL A 881 -59.00 -89.25 49.43
C VAL A 881 -60.48 -89.20 48.98
N HIS A 882 -60.94 -90.27 48.31
CA HIS A 882 -62.38 -90.47 48.07
C HIS A 882 -62.83 -91.94 48.20
N LEU A 883 -62.47 -92.58 49.31
CA LEU A 883 -63.30 -93.63 49.89
C LEU A 883 -64.02 -93.10 51.13
N ASP A 884 -65.33 -93.34 51.14
CA ASP A 884 -66.27 -92.72 52.05
C ASP A 884 -66.13 -93.21 53.50
N GLY A 885 -66.00 -92.26 54.42
CA GLY A 885 -66.24 -92.47 55.86
C GLY A 885 -67.61 -91.96 56.27
N THR A 886 -68.71 -92.46 55.70
CA THR A 886 -70.07 -91.97 56.03
C THR A 886 -70.95 -92.91 56.86
N LYS A 887 -71.30 -92.39 58.04
CA LYS A 887 -72.59 -92.55 58.76
C LYS A 887 -72.91 -93.90 59.41
N ALA A 888 -72.71 -93.91 60.73
CA ALA A 888 -73.74 -94.40 61.64
C ALA A 888 -75.01 -93.52 61.59
N ASN A 889 -76.14 -94.02 62.10
CA ASN A 889 -77.45 -93.35 62.10
C ASN A 889 -77.50 -92.04 62.95
N GLY A 890 -78.21 -90.98 62.50
CA GLY A 890 -78.16 -89.69 63.24
C GLY A 890 -79.18 -88.53 63.04
N ARG A 891 -80.14 -88.56 62.09
CA ARG A 891 -81.28 -87.57 61.93
C ARG A 891 -81.01 -86.05 61.65
N LYS A 892 -81.56 -85.55 60.50
CA LYS A 892 -82.28 -84.24 60.28
C LYS A 892 -81.46 -82.88 60.34
N ILE A 893 -81.75 -81.76 59.63
CA ILE A 893 -82.65 -81.38 58.49
C ILE A 893 -82.30 -79.94 57.90
N LYS A 894 -82.42 -79.69 56.56
CA LYS A 894 -82.61 -78.37 55.82
C LYS A 894 -81.54 -77.22 55.94
N LYS A 895 -81.35 -76.21 55.03
CA LYS A 895 -81.65 -75.96 53.56
C LYS A 895 -81.10 -74.56 53.06
N GLY A 896 -80.49 -74.43 51.85
CA GLY A 896 -80.72 -73.27 50.91
C GLY A 896 -79.59 -72.35 50.31
N LYS A 897 -79.59 -72.20 48.95
CA LYS A 897 -79.21 -71.06 48.03
C LYS A 897 -77.72 -70.57 47.82
N THR A 898 -77.27 -69.78 46.79
CA THR A 898 -77.41 -69.64 45.27
C THR A 898 -76.44 -68.50 44.71
N ILE A 899 -76.19 -68.35 43.37
CA ILE A 899 -75.65 -67.14 42.57
C ILE A 899 -74.09 -67.11 42.33
N LYS A 900 -73.39 -66.86 41.17
CA LYS A 900 -73.43 -66.11 39.83
C LYS A 900 -72.52 -64.81 39.83
N ASN A 901 -71.86 -64.23 38.77
CA ASN A 901 -71.53 -64.53 37.32
C ASN A 901 -70.53 -63.49 36.66
N TYR A 902 -69.84 -63.84 35.54
CA TYR A 902 -69.29 -62.97 34.42
C TYR A 902 -68.10 -61.95 34.68
N ILE A 903 -67.38 -61.28 33.73
CA ILE A 903 -67.37 -61.19 32.21
C ILE A 903 -65.95 -61.15 31.50
N HIS A 904 -65.70 -60.39 30.39
CA HIS A 904 -64.66 -60.63 29.34
C HIS A 904 -64.31 -59.41 28.39
N VAL A 905 -63.38 -59.56 27.38
CA VAL A 905 -63.00 -58.67 26.20
C VAL A 905 -61.98 -57.50 26.52
N THR A 906 -61.14 -56.80 25.68
CA THR A 906 -61.10 -56.33 24.24
C THR A 906 -59.65 -56.16 23.59
N ARG A 907 -59.34 -55.10 22.76
CA ARG A 907 -58.13 -54.79 21.92
C ARG A 907 -57.98 -53.27 21.66
N THR A 908 -56.77 -52.73 21.32
CA THR A 908 -56.38 -51.96 20.07
C THR A 908 -55.01 -51.22 20.12
N ASN A 909 -54.47 -50.82 18.94
CA ASN A 909 -53.12 -50.25 18.64
C ASN A 909 -52.87 -48.79 19.08
N THR A 910 -51.59 -48.38 19.22
CA THR A 910 -50.87 -47.28 18.47
C THR A 910 -49.43 -47.03 19.00
N ALA A 911 -48.60 -46.26 18.26
CA ALA A 911 -47.21 -45.84 18.57
C ALA A 911 -46.91 -44.50 17.82
N PRO A 912 -45.71 -43.86 17.84
CA PRO A 912 -44.53 -43.91 18.74
C PRO A 912 -44.12 -42.49 19.28
N LEU A 913 -43.03 -42.33 20.08
CA LEU A 913 -42.20 -41.08 20.16
C LEU A 913 -40.89 -41.20 21.00
N HIS A 914 -40.04 -40.15 20.93
CA HIS A 914 -38.65 -40.05 21.44
C HIS A 914 -38.49 -39.58 22.91
N ILE A 915 -37.30 -39.84 23.51
CA ILE A 915 -36.37 -38.96 24.29
C ILE A 915 -35.44 -39.88 25.14
N SER A 916 -34.10 -39.88 25.09
CA SER A 916 -33.04 -38.84 25.16
C SER A 916 -32.52 -38.53 26.59
N THR A 917 -31.50 -39.28 27.03
CA THR A 917 -30.46 -38.91 28.03
C THR A 917 -29.18 -39.70 27.67
N ALA A 918 -27.96 -39.18 27.50
CA ALA A 918 -27.16 -38.19 28.26
C ALA A 918 -26.25 -38.80 29.36
N THR A 919 -25.05 -39.24 28.92
CA THR A 919 -23.72 -39.05 29.55
C THR A 919 -23.46 -39.46 31.02
N ALA A 920 -22.54 -40.43 31.24
CA ALA A 920 -21.42 -40.32 32.22
C ALA A 920 -20.43 -41.53 32.21
N CYS A 921 -19.18 -41.25 32.60
CA CYS A 921 -18.12 -42.16 33.13
C CYS A 921 -17.39 -43.18 32.23
N SER A 922 -16.07 -42.93 32.09
CA SER A 922 -14.90 -43.86 32.05
C SER A 922 -14.90 -45.09 31.11
N MET A 923 -13.78 -45.42 30.45
CA MET A 923 -12.39 -44.93 30.63
C MET A 923 -11.89 -44.08 29.47
#